data_AF-A0A6V8HPC4-F1
#
_entry.id   AF-A0A6V8HPC4-F1
#
_cell.length_a   1.000
_cell.length_b   1.000
_cell.length_c   1.000
_cell.angle_alpha   90.00
_cell.angle_beta   90.00
_cell.angle_gamma   90.00
#
_symmetry.space_group_name_H-M   'P 1'
#
loop_
_entity.id
_entity.type
_entity.pdbx_description
1 polymer ?
#
loop_
_entity_poly.entity_id
_entity_poly.type
_entity_poly.pdbx_seq_one_letter_code
_entity_poly.pdbx_strand_id
1 'polypeptide(L)'
;MTQSIHHIAQTGFSDASSYDKHRPTYTAHETDLILNRTNVANRKGLRLVDLAAGTGLFTEALAARPEGYEIIAVEPHDEMRRELEGKGLKGVSVVKGFAQELPIESGSVDGVFATQAFHWFATLESLKEIRRILKPDGYFAMIWHVDDWNCYKSDPVTTPWEQMIKSHIWSHDDNVPRFRHGTWRNVFDDKEQTYFETPIQEEHESQTQWRTPEAVWDRLKTYSIFSTAEEGVLREFKEKFDRTLSEVQKNEAGEVATHGRTQHVFCNLIKLIVMVVSRLGINPMQTVQTPHLFHHTSSTSTIAIQLQRTQTPDAATMMSHHLIARRTPRYCHACLRRPVIPPRQLQATRQPRPFTNQPHQSFNTPSPIRPQLPFLSQTQGRLPLALHLRQHFTRLISTSRTSRYKRGVYRGLKISVTLYAILWMLHLIKTGLYQEEIEHKWPTPQEWSWRSRWALRSAVALQHPEEIGQVKTPWQNVYSFYKQLLERLEDPNIDGQGILEQEEGGILVDGIGKLGYDISQKSEPWRRGYFQCLINSAKAAEYLDGFMNDRKQRITAPKEYVHGPSNPDAKTLPGRTGIVMREEDCTPSAPAPEVFYMKILTTKGFTARQKIDAALAYADWLNYKGLGSTAEDMYTWAMDIATSGLPYDASAVVDAKTGILKNNGKDVASDNIMRVSTALGVHSVKSGDLTTALSIFTSVLKARRNLPHSETSDNQKRSRPTPALDEYLEKIKNMFVPSVYPEAPSDGNEPPVRDASSPCHEAGLMTYIGEILYASSSKETGLAWTRDAVDMTESVLLDLPSASSIGSVYNEEIRETRNRCSSCLKVGLSNWRTMVDNLVTEATAAEQAAIANIDKSWFGSSAAKKADQKTLERKRWQAEKMIIEDRANGLLRLTNEYTLYKPSLKTFMNQLTMTLTYPFDPSINHTHMSNFQHRIRSAPSPFPSGQKLTLPKERWELEALYIAPQYQRKGYGMEALNWGIETAKKEGVEVWVWSSNVGRKLYENAGFEGLGRIGFGDLLSSDTKKEEDDAGEDEEVAVWVMRWRDKGQESQERS
;
A
#
# COMPACT_ATOMS: atom_id res chain seq x y z
N MET A 1 13.99 -28.81 3.62
CA MET A 1 15.47 -28.77 3.67
C MET A 1 15.92 -29.71 4.78
N THR A 2 17.12 -30.27 4.73
CA THR A 2 17.68 -31.06 5.85
C THR A 2 18.08 -30.13 7.00
N GLN A 3 17.75 -30.49 8.23
CA GLN A 3 18.17 -29.77 9.43
C GLN A 3 19.66 -30.02 9.69
N SER A 4 20.49 -29.00 9.52
CA SER A 4 21.93 -29.06 9.73
C SER A 4 22.47 -27.68 10.08
N ILE A 5 23.45 -27.61 10.98
CA ILE A 5 24.18 -26.36 11.26
C ILE A 5 24.87 -25.89 9.97
N HIS A 6 24.89 -24.58 9.72
CA HIS A 6 25.62 -24.03 8.59
C HIS A 6 27.11 -24.40 8.70
N HIS A 7 27.71 -24.97 7.64
CA HIS A 7 29.05 -25.57 7.71
C HIS A 7 30.15 -24.63 8.26
N ILE A 8 30.17 -23.34 7.87
CA ILE A 8 31.13 -22.35 8.42
C ILE A 8 30.90 -22.05 9.92
N ALA A 9 29.69 -22.24 10.45
CA ALA A 9 29.46 -22.23 11.91
C ALA A 9 29.93 -23.55 12.55
N GLN A 10 29.61 -24.70 11.93
CA GLN A 10 30.01 -26.03 12.40
C GLN A 10 31.54 -26.22 12.47
N THR A 11 32.30 -25.59 11.58
CA THR A 11 33.78 -25.62 11.61
C THR A 11 34.35 -24.50 12.47
N GLY A 12 33.83 -23.27 12.31
CA GLY A 12 34.38 -22.08 12.96
C GLY A 12 34.11 -21.95 14.46
N PHE A 13 33.26 -22.82 15.03
CA PHE A 13 32.88 -22.85 16.45
C PHE A 13 33.25 -24.17 17.15
N SER A 14 34.17 -24.96 16.59
CA SER A 14 34.66 -26.20 17.20
C SER A 14 35.51 -25.96 18.46
N ASP A 15 36.38 -24.95 18.44
CA ASP A 15 37.15 -24.49 19.61
C ASP A 15 36.27 -23.66 20.57
N ALA A 16 35.32 -24.36 21.19
CA ALA A 16 34.37 -23.80 22.14
C ALA A 16 35.06 -23.25 23.42
N SER A 17 36.14 -23.89 23.87
CA SER A 17 36.92 -23.45 25.03
C SER A 17 37.59 -22.09 24.80
N SER A 18 38.19 -21.87 23.63
CA SER A 18 38.74 -20.57 23.24
C SER A 18 37.64 -19.53 22.98
N TYR A 19 36.46 -19.94 22.52
CA TYR A 19 35.32 -19.04 22.38
C TYR A 19 34.83 -18.52 23.74
N ASP A 20 34.59 -19.40 24.73
CA ASP A 20 34.14 -19.00 26.08
C ASP A 20 35.13 -18.05 26.75
N LYS A 21 36.43 -18.34 26.60
CA LYS A 21 37.52 -17.58 27.24
C LYS A 21 37.75 -16.17 26.66
N HIS A 22 37.53 -15.96 25.36
CA HIS A 22 37.93 -14.71 24.68
C HIS A 22 36.75 -13.87 24.13
N ARG A 23 35.51 -14.36 24.25
CA ARG A 23 34.28 -13.56 24.05
C ARG A 23 33.97 -12.73 25.30
N PRO A 24 33.21 -11.62 25.19
CA PRO A 24 32.66 -10.96 26.36
C PRO A 24 31.61 -11.85 27.03
N THR A 25 31.65 -11.94 28.35
CA THR A 25 30.46 -12.29 29.15
C THR A 25 29.49 -11.10 29.18
N TYR A 26 28.26 -11.33 29.64
CA TYR A 26 27.24 -10.28 29.80
C TYR A 26 27.27 -9.72 31.21
N THR A 27 27.37 -8.40 31.33
CA THR A 27 27.35 -7.73 32.63
C THR A 27 25.97 -7.80 33.27
N ALA A 28 25.92 -7.61 34.60
CA ALA A 28 24.66 -7.48 35.32
C ALA A 28 23.78 -6.35 34.75
N HIS A 29 24.39 -5.23 34.34
CA HIS A 29 23.70 -4.08 33.74
C HIS A 29 23.06 -4.39 32.39
N GLU A 30 23.79 -4.98 31.45
CA GLU A 30 23.23 -5.42 30.15
C GLU A 30 22.11 -6.45 30.32
N THR A 31 22.26 -7.33 31.32
CA THR A 31 21.28 -8.36 31.67
C THR A 31 20.03 -7.75 32.31
N ASP A 32 20.18 -6.81 33.25
CA ASP A 32 19.05 -6.06 33.82
C ASP A 32 18.33 -5.22 32.76
N LEU A 33 19.04 -4.59 31.82
CA LEU A 33 18.44 -3.83 30.72
C LEU A 33 17.47 -4.70 29.92
N ILE A 34 17.94 -5.85 29.40
CA ILE A 34 17.09 -6.72 28.56
C ILE A 34 15.96 -7.40 29.36
N LEU A 35 16.21 -7.78 30.62
CA LEU A 35 15.17 -8.38 31.49
C LEU A 35 14.08 -7.37 31.87
N ASN A 36 14.42 -6.09 32.06
CA ASN A 36 13.43 -5.03 32.29
C ASN A 36 12.62 -4.73 31.02
N ARG A 37 13.25 -4.70 29.83
CA ARG A 37 12.54 -4.51 28.55
C ARG A 37 11.59 -5.65 28.19
N THR A 38 11.93 -6.88 28.59
CA THR A 38 11.11 -8.08 28.34
C THR A 38 10.08 -8.39 29.43
N ASN A 39 9.90 -7.51 30.44
CA ASN A 39 8.97 -7.77 31.56
C ASN A 39 9.23 -9.12 32.27
N VAL A 40 10.50 -9.53 32.32
CA VAL A 40 11.00 -10.74 33.00
C VAL A 40 11.61 -10.38 34.37
N ALA A 41 12.32 -9.25 34.45
CA ALA A 41 12.98 -8.77 35.67
C ALA A 41 12.03 -8.73 36.88
N ASN A 42 12.57 -9.04 38.06
CA ASN A 42 11.85 -9.08 39.34
C ASN A 42 10.74 -10.15 39.46
N ARG A 43 10.45 -10.96 38.43
CA ARG A 43 9.46 -12.05 38.48
C ARG A 43 10.17 -13.38 38.75
N LYS A 44 9.88 -14.00 39.90
CA LYS A 44 10.56 -15.24 40.31
C LYS A 44 10.07 -16.47 39.55
N GLY A 45 10.97 -17.41 39.28
CA GLY A 45 10.63 -18.74 38.74
C GLY A 45 9.98 -18.75 37.35
N LEU A 46 10.25 -17.75 36.51
CA LEU A 46 9.83 -17.79 35.10
C LEU A 46 10.65 -18.82 34.31
N ARG A 47 10.03 -19.41 33.29
CA ARG A 47 10.63 -20.40 32.39
C ARG A 47 11.17 -19.70 31.14
N LEU A 48 12.49 -19.65 30.99
CA LEU A 48 13.19 -18.90 29.94
C LEU A 48 13.95 -19.83 29.00
N VAL A 49 14.16 -19.42 27.75
CA VAL A 49 14.98 -20.14 26.77
C VAL A 49 16.16 -19.28 26.33
N ASP A 50 17.36 -19.86 26.34
CA ASP A 50 18.55 -19.31 25.67
C ASP A 50 18.77 -20.13 24.39
N LEU A 51 18.52 -19.51 23.23
CA LEU A 51 18.39 -20.17 21.94
C LEU A 51 19.65 -19.94 21.08
N ALA A 52 20.32 -21.05 20.74
CA ALA A 52 21.71 -21.09 20.29
C ALA A 52 22.64 -20.46 21.34
N ALA A 53 22.59 -21.03 22.55
CA ALA A 53 23.29 -20.54 23.74
C ALA A 53 24.82 -20.58 23.63
N GLY A 54 25.40 -21.34 22.70
CA GLY A 54 26.84 -21.56 22.62
C GLY A 54 27.37 -22.23 23.89
N THR A 55 28.48 -21.71 24.44
CA THR A 55 29.02 -22.06 25.76
C THR A 55 28.23 -21.45 26.94
N GLY A 56 27.09 -20.81 26.66
CA GLY A 56 26.14 -20.30 27.65
C GLY A 56 26.62 -19.09 28.44
N LEU A 57 27.42 -18.20 27.85
CA LEU A 57 27.82 -16.93 28.47
C LEU A 57 26.61 -16.08 28.93
N PHE A 58 25.48 -16.14 28.22
CA PHE A 58 24.23 -15.51 28.66
C PHE A 58 23.43 -16.40 29.62
N THR A 59 23.40 -17.72 29.37
CA THR A 59 22.81 -18.72 30.28
C THR A 59 23.35 -18.59 31.71
N GLU A 60 24.66 -18.35 31.86
CA GLU A 60 25.35 -18.11 33.13
C GLU A 60 24.89 -16.81 33.80
N ALA A 61 24.79 -15.71 33.03
CA ALA A 61 24.27 -14.43 33.51
C ALA A 61 22.78 -14.51 33.94
N LEU A 62 21.97 -15.33 33.27
CA LEU A 62 20.59 -15.65 33.66
C LEU A 62 20.53 -16.55 34.90
N ALA A 63 21.39 -17.56 35.02
CA ALA A 63 21.42 -18.50 36.15
C ALA A 63 21.90 -17.84 37.46
N ALA A 64 22.73 -16.81 37.37
CA ALA A 64 23.19 -16.00 38.49
C ALA A 64 22.10 -15.09 39.10
N ARG A 65 20.90 -15.02 38.52
CA ARG A 65 19.85 -14.05 38.89
C ARG A 65 19.13 -14.41 40.20
N PRO A 66 18.94 -13.45 41.13
CA PRO A 66 18.23 -13.68 42.40
C PRO A 66 16.73 -13.97 42.22
N GLU A 67 16.18 -13.75 41.03
CA GLU A 67 14.83 -14.18 40.65
C GLU A 67 14.69 -15.72 40.54
N GLY A 68 15.79 -16.45 40.27
CA GLY A 68 15.80 -17.92 40.22
C GLY A 68 14.95 -18.49 39.08
N TYR A 69 15.31 -18.19 37.84
CA TYR A 69 14.62 -18.67 36.63
C TYR A 69 14.83 -20.18 36.38
N GLU A 70 13.88 -20.83 35.72
CA GLU A 70 14.06 -22.14 35.08
C GLU A 70 14.54 -21.87 33.64
N ILE A 71 15.72 -22.36 33.27
CA ILE A 71 16.34 -22.00 31.99
C ILE A 71 16.50 -23.26 31.13
N ILE A 72 16.08 -23.17 29.86
CA ILE A 72 16.32 -24.19 28.83
C ILE A 72 17.32 -23.61 27.84
N ALA A 73 18.57 -24.05 27.89
CA ALA A 73 19.59 -23.71 26.92
C ALA A 73 19.53 -24.69 25.74
N VAL A 74 19.17 -24.19 24.55
CA VAL A 74 19.06 -24.98 23.32
C VAL A 74 20.29 -24.70 22.47
N GLU A 75 21.14 -25.70 22.25
CA GLU A 75 22.36 -25.57 21.44
C GLU A 75 22.56 -26.77 20.50
N PRO A 76 22.48 -26.58 19.17
CA PRO A 76 22.69 -27.67 18.21
C PRO A 76 24.15 -28.16 18.17
N HIS A 77 25.15 -27.31 18.44
CA HIS A 77 26.57 -27.62 18.28
C HIS A 77 27.14 -28.43 19.45
N ASP A 78 27.64 -29.64 19.17
CA ASP A 78 27.96 -30.63 20.21
C ASP A 78 29.19 -30.31 21.08
N GLU A 79 30.06 -29.37 20.68
CA GLU A 79 31.22 -28.91 21.48
C GLU A 79 30.84 -27.75 22.39
N MET A 80 30.29 -26.66 21.83
CA MET A 80 29.65 -25.57 22.55
C MET A 80 28.74 -26.04 23.70
N ARG A 81 27.85 -26.99 23.41
CA ARG A 81 26.92 -27.53 24.41
C ARG A 81 27.62 -28.33 25.51
N ARG A 82 28.73 -29.03 25.20
CA ARG A 82 29.54 -29.76 26.21
C ARG A 82 30.23 -28.82 27.18
N GLU A 83 30.75 -27.67 26.72
CA GLU A 83 31.29 -26.64 27.61
C GLU A 83 30.21 -26.10 28.55
N LEU A 84 29.01 -25.82 28.03
CA LEU A 84 27.87 -25.36 28.84
C LEU A 84 27.37 -26.42 29.84
N GLU A 85 27.24 -27.68 29.43
CA GLU A 85 26.95 -28.82 30.32
C GLU A 85 28.01 -28.91 31.44
N GLY A 86 29.29 -28.66 31.10
CA GLY A 86 30.42 -28.64 32.04
C GLY A 86 30.36 -27.54 33.11
N LYS A 87 29.64 -26.42 32.88
CA LYS A 87 29.47 -25.34 33.87
C LYS A 87 28.56 -25.72 35.05
N GLY A 88 27.77 -26.80 34.94
CA GLY A 88 26.98 -27.34 36.06
C GLY A 88 25.95 -26.36 36.66
N LEU A 89 25.44 -25.43 35.86
CA LEU A 89 24.64 -24.29 36.32
C LEU A 89 23.31 -24.72 36.97
N LYS A 90 23.02 -24.17 38.15
CA LYS A 90 21.77 -24.47 38.90
C LYS A 90 20.56 -23.86 38.20
N GLY A 91 19.51 -24.66 38.00
CA GLY A 91 18.26 -24.22 37.36
C GLY A 91 18.31 -24.21 35.83
N VAL A 92 19.44 -24.62 35.24
CA VAL A 92 19.62 -24.76 33.80
C VAL A 92 19.41 -26.22 33.39
N SER A 93 18.68 -26.40 32.30
CA SER A 93 18.63 -27.64 31.51
C SER A 93 19.24 -27.35 30.15
N VAL A 94 20.07 -28.25 29.64
CA VAL A 94 20.78 -28.08 28.37
C VAL A 94 20.31 -29.16 27.40
N VAL A 95 19.89 -28.76 26.19
CA VAL A 95 19.28 -29.66 25.20
C VAL A 95 19.82 -29.40 23.80
N LYS A 96 19.90 -30.47 22.99
CA LYS A 96 20.18 -30.38 21.56
C LYS A 96 18.87 -30.11 20.81
N GLY A 97 18.84 -29.07 19.98
CA GLY A 97 17.68 -28.70 19.16
C GLY A 97 18.04 -27.65 18.12
N PHE A 98 17.18 -27.45 17.12
CA PHE A 98 17.36 -26.45 16.06
C PHE A 98 16.29 -25.36 16.21
N ALA A 99 16.59 -24.12 15.80
CA ALA A 99 15.65 -23.00 15.96
C ALA A 99 14.32 -23.17 15.21
N GLN A 100 14.27 -24.07 14.22
CA GLN A 100 13.08 -24.41 13.43
C GLN A 100 12.29 -25.61 13.98
N GLU A 101 12.84 -26.37 14.94
CA GLU A 101 12.16 -27.48 15.62
C GLU A 101 12.74 -27.61 17.04
N LEU A 102 12.03 -27.00 18.00
CA LEU A 102 12.45 -26.87 19.39
C LEU A 102 11.80 -27.99 20.22
N PRO A 103 12.58 -28.77 21.01
CA PRO A 103 12.07 -29.85 21.87
C PRO A 103 11.40 -29.30 23.16
N ILE A 104 10.50 -28.33 22.97
CA ILE A 104 9.85 -27.52 24.01
C ILE A 104 8.36 -27.44 23.70
N GLU A 105 7.53 -27.51 24.73
CA GLU A 105 6.07 -27.52 24.63
C GLU A 105 5.51 -26.17 24.16
N SER A 106 4.40 -26.20 23.40
CA SER A 106 3.76 -24.98 22.89
C SER A 106 3.18 -24.13 24.02
N GLY A 107 3.38 -22.81 23.98
CA GLY A 107 2.86 -21.86 24.97
C GLY A 107 3.41 -22.03 26.40
N SER A 108 4.60 -22.63 26.56
CA SER A 108 5.13 -23.05 27.85
C SER A 108 6.19 -22.12 28.47
N VAL A 109 6.81 -21.23 27.69
CA VAL A 109 7.92 -20.35 28.16
C VAL A 109 7.53 -18.87 28.19
N ASP A 110 8.06 -18.14 29.18
CA ASP A 110 7.78 -16.72 29.44
C ASP A 110 8.66 -15.78 28.60
N GLY A 111 9.84 -16.24 28.16
CA GLY A 111 10.75 -15.45 27.33
C GLY A 111 11.75 -16.33 26.57
N VAL A 112 12.10 -15.89 25.36
CA VAL A 112 13.16 -16.48 24.54
C VAL A 112 14.21 -15.42 24.28
N PHE A 113 15.48 -15.79 24.45
CA PHE A 113 16.65 -14.96 24.21
C PHE A 113 17.54 -15.63 23.17
N ALA A 114 18.12 -14.87 22.24
CA ALA A 114 19.09 -15.38 21.27
C ALA A 114 20.31 -14.45 21.22
N THR A 115 21.40 -14.82 21.87
CA THR A 115 22.56 -13.94 22.06
C THR A 115 23.71 -14.29 21.12
N GLN A 116 24.29 -13.28 20.47
CA GLN A 116 25.20 -13.37 19.31
C GLN A 116 24.67 -14.15 18.09
N ALA A 117 23.61 -14.95 18.19
CA ALA A 117 23.37 -16.06 17.27
C ALA A 117 22.23 -15.90 16.24
N PHE A 118 21.21 -15.05 16.46
CA PHE A 118 19.98 -15.08 15.64
C PHE A 118 20.20 -14.92 14.12
N HIS A 119 21.26 -14.22 13.69
CA HIS A 119 21.58 -14.06 12.26
C HIS A 119 21.91 -15.39 11.54
N TRP A 120 22.28 -16.45 12.24
CA TRP A 120 22.49 -17.79 11.68
C TRP A 120 21.19 -18.54 11.34
N PHE A 121 20.05 -18.11 11.91
CA PHE A 121 18.77 -18.81 11.79
C PHE A 121 17.57 -17.87 11.65
N ALA A 122 17.78 -16.64 11.18
CA ALA A 122 16.75 -15.62 10.96
C ALA A 122 15.82 -15.97 9.79
N THR A 123 14.93 -16.95 9.99
CA THR A 123 13.96 -17.44 9.01
C THR A 123 12.55 -17.47 9.59
N LEU A 124 11.53 -17.45 8.72
CA LEU A 124 10.13 -17.38 9.13
C LEU A 124 9.72 -18.60 9.97
N GLU A 125 10.24 -19.79 9.64
CA GLU A 125 10.04 -21.02 10.42
C GLU A 125 10.66 -20.91 11.83
N SER A 126 11.84 -20.29 11.99
CA SER A 126 12.38 -20.01 13.32
C SER A 126 11.49 -19.05 14.12
N LEU A 127 10.99 -17.97 13.50
CA LEU A 127 10.06 -17.05 14.19
C LEU A 127 8.75 -17.74 14.59
N LYS A 128 8.20 -18.57 13.70
CA LYS A 128 7.00 -19.39 13.92
C LYS A 128 7.18 -20.39 15.08
N GLU A 129 8.36 -20.98 15.19
CA GLU A 129 8.69 -21.94 16.25
C GLU A 129 8.98 -21.27 17.60
N ILE A 130 9.70 -20.15 17.61
CA ILE A 130 9.85 -19.27 18.78
C ILE A 130 8.46 -18.79 19.26
N ARG A 131 7.58 -18.40 18.31
CA ARG A 131 6.19 -18.06 18.59
C ARG A 131 5.41 -19.24 19.16
N ARG A 132 5.62 -20.47 18.67
CA ARG A 132 4.92 -21.68 19.14
C ARG A 132 5.18 -21.91 20.62
N ILE A 133 6.43 -21.79 21.07
CA ILE A 133 6.80 -22.09 22.46
C ILE A 133 6.47 -20.96 23.44
N LEU A 134 6.42 -19.70 22.99
CA LEU A 134 6.09 -18.55 23.83
C LEU A 134 4.64 -18.52 24.31
N LYS A 135 4.46 -18.23 25.61
CA LYS A 135 3.19 -17.83 26.24
C LYS A 135 2.59 -16.59 25.55
N PRO A 136 1.26 -16.35 25.60
CA PRO A 136 0.61 -15.23 24.89
C PRO A 136 1.13 -13.83 25.24
N ASP A 137 1.67 -13.68 26.44
CA ASP A 137 2.27 -12.46 27.00
C ASP A 137 3.79 -12.56 27.18
N GLY A 138 4.43 -13.56 26.57
CA GLY A 138 5.88 -13.72 26.51
C GLY A 138 6.57 -12.83 25.47
N TYR A 139 7.91 -12.85 25.49
CA TYR A 139 8.77 -11.92 24.74
C TYR A 139 9.90 -12.65 23.99
N PHE A 140 10.32 -12.11 22.83
CA PHE A 140 11.54 -12.55 22.14
C PHE A 140 12.56 -11.41 22.09
N ALA A 141 13.78 -11.71 22.54
CA ALA A 141 14.89 -10.77 22.63
C ALA A 141 16.18 -11.32 21.99
N MET A 142 17.00 -10.42 21.47
CA MET A 142 18.28 -10.70 20.84
C MET A 142 19.32 -9.70 21.34
N ILE A 143 20.57 -10.14 21.49
CA ILE A 143 21.67 -9.31 22.02
C ILE A 143 22.93 -9.56 21.20
N TRP A 144 23.63 -8.50 20.81
CA TRP A 144 24.94 -8.60 20.16
C TRP A 144 25.94 -7.61 20.77
N HIS A 145 27.12 -8.09 21.15
CA HIS A 145 28.30 -7.23 21.29
C HIS A 145 28.89 -6.98 19.90
N VAL A 146 28.88 -5.72 19.49
CA VAL A 146 29.30 -5.26 18.16
C VAL A 146 30.54 -4.38 18.34
N ASP A 147 31.73 -4.95 18.11
CA ASP A 147 32.95 -4.14 18.00
C ASP A 147 32.87 -3.24 16.74
N ASP A 148 33.49 -2.07 16.76
CA ASP A 148 33.52 -1.12 15.64
C ASP A 148 34.08 -1.75 14.34
N TRP A 149 34.97 -2.73 14.45
CA TRP A 149 35.50 -3.45 13.27
C TRP A 149 34.51 -4.47 12.67
N ASN A 150 33.45 -4.85 13.38
CA ASN A 150 32.44 -5.82 12.93
C ASN A 150 31.00 -5.25 12.97
N CYS A 151 30.87 -3.92 12.85
CA CYS A 151 29.59 -3.23 12.67
C CYS A 151 29.18 -3.12 11.18
N TYR A 152 28.01 -2.53 10.90
CA TYR A 152 27.47 -2.37 9.54
C TYR A 152 28.43 -1.58 8.64
N LYS A 153 28.43 -1.84 7.32
CA LYS A 153 29.34 -1.21 6.35
C LYS A 153 29.24 0.33 6.33
N SER A 154 28.06 0.86 6.62
CA SER A 154 27.73 2.29 6.73
C SER A 154 28.18 2.96 8.02
N ASP A 155 28.34 2.21 9.10
CA ASP A 155 28.57 2.78 10.43
C ASP A 155 29.98 3.39 10.50
N PRO A 156 30.15 4.55 11.18
CA PRO A 156 31.47 5.10 11.44
C PRO A 156 32.29 4.15 12.32
N VAL A 157 33.61 4.34 12.29
CA VAL A 157 34.56 3.63 13.15
C VAL A 157 35.38 4.66 13.91
N THR A 158 35.59 4.44 15.20
CA THR A 158 36.16 5.42 16.11
C THR A 158 37.65 5.69 15.85
N THR A 159 38.43 4.67 15.44
CA THR A 159 39.88 4.84 15.20
C THR A 159 40.37 4.25 13.86
N PRO A 160 41.49 4.75 13.29
CA PRO A 160 42.01 4.24 12.01
C PRO A 160 42.43 2.77 12.01
N TRP A 161 42.90 2.24 13.15
CA TRP A 161 43.33 0.84 13.23
C TRP A 161 42.14 -0.13 13.25
N GLU A 162 41.05 0.25 13.91
CA GLU A 162 39.79 -0.51 13.88
C GLU A 162 39.16 -0.46 12.47
N GLN A 163 39.30 0.66 11.77
CA GLN A 163 38.88 0.80 10.36
C GLN A 163 39.73 -0.09 9.43
N MET A 164 41.02 -0.32 9.73
CA MET A 164 41.86 -1.28 8.98
C MET A 164 41.31 -2.71 9.10
N ILE A 165 40.96 -3.13 10.32
CA ILE A 165 40.35 -4.44 10.59
C ILE A 165 38.98 -4.56 9.90
N LYS A 166 38.12 -3.53 10.02
CA LYS A 166 36.82 -3.46 9.32
C LYS A 166 37.00 -3.66 7.82
N SER A 167 37.98 -3.00 7.23
CA SER A 167 38.24 -3.05 5.79
C SER A 167 38.72 -4.44 5.34
N HIS A 168 39.47 -5.16 6.17
CA HIS A 168 39.88 -6.55 5.91
C HIS A 168 38.72 -7.55 6.08
N ILE A 169 37.87 -7.38 7.10
CA ILE A 169 36.67 -8.21 7.30
C ILE A 169 35.70 -8.04 6.12
N TRP A 170 35.50 -6.81 5.64
CA TRP A 170 34.62 -6.51 4.50
C TRP A 170 35.25 -6.77 3.12
N SER A 171 36.55 -7.11 3.03
CA SER A 171 37.19 -7.54 1.77
C SER A 171 37.24 -9.07 1.59
N HIS A 172 37.02 -9.83 2.67
CA HIS A 172 36.98 -11.31 2.68
C HIS A 172 35.59 -11.81 3.08
N ASP A 173 34.54 -11.12 2.63
CA ASP A 173 33.17 -11.41 3.04
C ASP A 173 32.69 -12.73 2.43
N ASP A 174 32.25 -13.66 3.29
CA ASP A 174 32.04 -15.07 2.97
C ASP A 174 30.63 -15.38 2.42
N ASN A 175 29.84 -14.35 2.12
CA ASN A 175 28.40 -14.40 1.80
C ASN A 175 27.53 -15.12 2.87
N VAL A 176 28.10 -15.47 4.02
CA VAL A 176 27.40 -16.07 5.15
C VAL A 176 26.63 -15.00 5.90
N PRO A 177 25.36 -15.20 6.31
CA PRO A 177 24.61 -14.18 7.04
C PRO A 177 25.26 -13.88 8.39
N ARG A 178 25.73 -12.64 8.57
CA ARG A 178 26.31 -12.13 9.82
C ARG A 178 25.47 -10.96 10.36
N PHE A 179 25.62 -10.62 11.65
CA PHE A 179 25.03 -9.39 12.22
C PHE A 179 25.36 -8.15 11.36
N ARG A 180 26.64 -7.99 10.97
CA ARG A 180 27.16 -6.88 10.16
C ARG A 180 26.48 -6.68 8.80
N HIS A 181 25.72 -7.66 8.30
CA HIS A 181 25.01 -7.58 7.03
C HIS A 181 23.58 -7.04 7.15
N GLY A 182 23.01 -7.03 8.36
CA GLY A 182 21.63 -6.57 8.61
C GLY A 182 20.52 -7.45 8.02
N THR A 183 20.84 -8.44 7.17
CA THR A 183 19.90 -9.34 6.50
C THR A 183 18.98 -10.10 7.46
N TRP A 184 19.42 -10.33 8.70
CA TRP A 184 18.61 -10.92 9.77
C TRP A 184 17.35 -10.11 10.12
N ARG A 185 17.27 -8.83 9.73
CA ARG A 185 16.11 -7.94 9.92
C ARG A 185 14.97 -8.29 8.95
N ASN A 186 15.31 -8.75 7.75
CA ASN A 186 14.39 -8.97 6.63
C ASN A 186 13.25 -9.98 6.95
N VAL A 187 13.44 -10.83 7.97
CA VAL A 187 12.45 -11.80 8.45
C VAL A 187 11.34 -11.13 9.29
N PHE A 188 11.62 -9.99 9.93
CA PHE A 188 10.62 -9.20 10.66
C PHE A 188 9.80 -8.31 9.72
N ASP A 189 10.44 -7.78 8.68
CA ASP A 189 9.79 -7.02 7.60
C ASP A 189 9.05 -7.90 6.57
N ASP A 190 9.00 -9.22 6.81
CA ASP A 190 8.26 -10.16 5.97
C ASP A 190 6.74 -10.03 6.16
N LYS A 191 5.97 -10.16 5.07
CA LYS A 191 4.51 -10.01 5.12
C LYS A 191 3.80 -11.26 5.65
N GLU A 192 4.49 -12.40 5.65
CA GLU A 192 4.02 -13.62 6.30
C GLU A 192 4.35 -13.64 7.80
N GLN A 193 5.19 -12.71 8.28
CA GLN A 193 5.49 -12.52 9.70
C GLN A 193 4.29 -11.90 10.41
N THR A 194 3.57 -12.72 11.18
CA THR A 194 2.33 -12.36 11.89
C THR A 194 2.41 -12.65 13.40
N TYR A 195 3.65 -12.71 13.92
CA TYR A 195 3.99 -13.25 15.23
C TYR A 195 4.51 -12.17 16.21
N PHE A 196 5.36 -11.26 15.74
CA PHE A 196 6.06 -10.24 16.53
C PHE A 196 5.81 -8.82 16.01
N GLU A 197 5.73 -7.84 16.91
CA GLU A 197 5.44 -6.44 16.58
C GLU A 197 6.56 -5.79 15.77
N THR A 198 6.17 -4.98 14.78
CA THR A 198 7.08 -4.14 13.98
C THR A 198 6.70 -2.65 14.07
N PRO A 199 7.67 -1.73 14.03
CA PRO A 199 9.12 -1.96 13.98
C PRO A 199 9.64 -2.61 15.27
N ILE A 200 10.64 -3.48 15.11
CA ILE A 200 11.35 -4.09 16.26
C ILE A 200 12.01 -3.01 17.12
N GLN A 201 11.99 -3.19 18.44
CA GLN A 201 12.50 -2.19 19.37
C GLN A 201 13.99 -2.40 19.60
N GLU A 202 14.78 -1.33 19.46
CA GLU A 202 16.24 -1.40 19.50
C GLU A 202 16.83 -0.34 20.42
N GLU A 203 17.72 -0.76 21.30
CA GLU A 203 18.50 0.11 22.17
C GLU A 203 19.97 -0.31 22.07
N HIS A 204 20.90 0.63 22.19
CA HIS A 204 22.31 0.31 22.19
C HIS A 204 23.08 1.15 23.21
N GLU A 205 24.06 0.51 23.85
CA GLU A 205 24.99 1.16 24.77
C GLU A 205 26.40 1.07 24.18
N SER A 206 26.96 2.22 23.82
CA SER A 206 28.33 2.31 23.29
C SER A 206 29.34 2.21 24.42
N GLN A 207 30.40 1.43 24.21
CA GLN A 207 31.41 1.12 25.22
C GLN A 207 32.83 1.20 24.63
N THR A 208 33.75 1.73 25.43
CA THR A 208 35.20 1.68 25.19
C THR A 208 35.82 0.73 26.20
N GLN A 209 36.52 -0.30 25.75
CA GLN A 209 37.28 -1.23 26.60
C GLN A 209 38.77 -1.13 26.28
N TRP A 210 39.61 -0.98 27.30
CA TRP A 210 41.06 -1.18 27.17
C TRP A 210 41.36 -2.68 27.15
N ARG A 211 42.21 -3.10 26.21
CA ARG A 211 42.61 -4.51 26.03
C ARG A 211 44.07 -4.58 25.56
N THR A 212 44.81 -5.61 25.96
CA THR A 212 46.14 -5.87 25.36
C THR A 212 46.01 -6.25 23.87
N PRO A 213 47.01 -5.96 23.02
CA PRO A 213 46.99 -6.38 21.61
C PRO A 213 46.75 -7.88 21.41
N GLU A 214 47.26 -8.70 22.33
CA GLU A 214 47.08 -10.15 22.37
C GLU A 214 45.62 -10.52 22.64
N ALA A 215 44.96 -9.87 23.61
CA ALA A 215 43.54 -10.10 23.90
C ALA A 215 42.63 -9.65 22.74
N VAL A 216 43.02 -8.61 21.99
CA VAL A 216 42.33 -8.22 20.75
C VAL A 216 42.53 -9.29 19.66
N TRP A 217 43.73 -9.85 19.52
CA TRP A 217 43.99 -10.93 18.56
C TRP A 217 43.27 -12.25 18.91
N ASP A 218 43.28 -12.65 20.17
CA ASP A 218 42.59 -13.85 20.65
C ASP A 218 41.07 -13.72 20.45
N ARG A 219 40.51 -12.55 20.72
CA ARG A 219 39.13 -12.21 20.39
C ARG A 219 38.86 -12.31 18.88
N LEU A 220 39.73 -11.77 18.02
CA LEU A 220 39.53 -11.82 16.57
C LEU A 220 39.43 -13.25 16.05
N LYS A 221 40.29 -14.16 16.53
CA LYS A 221 40.23 -15.60 16.20
C LYS A 221 38.88 -16.27 16.54
N THR A 222 38.10 -15.75 17.51
CA THR A 222 36.78 -16.32 17.83
C THR A 222 35.67 -16.00 16.81
N TYR A 223 35.91 -15.12 15.83
CA TYR A 223 34.99 -14.92 14.71
C TYR A 223 35.26 -15.97 13.63
N SER A 224 34.23 -16.64 13.12
CA SER A 224 34.45 -17.73 12.16
C SER A 224 35.11 -17.32 10.83
N ILE A 225 35.05 -16.05 10.45
CA ILE A 225 35.85 -15.52 9.32
C ILE A 225 37.37 -15.65 9.54
N PHE A 226 37.84 -15.68 10.79
CA PHE A 226 39.25 -15.88 11.14
C PHE A 226 39.57 -17.32 11.59
N SER A 227 38.65 -18.03 12.27
CA SER A 227 38.89 -19.45 12.62
C SER A 227 38.72 -20.43 11.46
N THR A 228 38.05 -20.04 10.36
CA THR A 228 38.02 -20.81 9.10
C THR A 228 38.86 -20.16 7.99
N ALA A 229 39.77 -19.24 8.31
CA ALA A 229 40.70 -18.65 7.34
C ALA A 229 41.86 -19.61 7.03
N GLU A 230 42.39 -19.54 5.81
CA GLU A 230 43.63 -20.23 5.46
C GLU A 230 44.82 -19.64 6.25
N GLU A 231 45.75 -20.50 6.70
CA GLU A 231 46.91 -20.09 7.51
C GLU A 231 47.74 -18.97 6.86
N GLY A 232 47.84 -18.97 5.51
CA GLY A 232 48.55 -17.93 4.77
C GLY A 232 47.90 -16.55 4.91
N VAL A 233 46.58 -16.47 4.75
CA VAL A 233 45.80 -15.23 4.90
C VAL A 233 45.80 -14.76 6.34
N LEU A 234 45.64 -15.69 7.31
CA LEU A 234 45.67 -15.38 8.73
C LEU A 234 47.04 -14.85 9.17
N ARG A 235 48.14 -15.39 8.63
CA ARG A 235 49.51 -14.90 8.88
C ARG A 235 49.74 -13.51 8.29
N GLU A 236 49.38 -13.26 7.03
CA GLU A 236 49.51 -11.92 6.42
C GLU A 236 48.72 -10.88 7.22
N PHE A 237 47.49 -11.23 7.63
CA PHE A 237 46.67 -10.36 8.46
C PHE A 237 47.29 -10.13 9.85
N LYS A 238 47.91 -11.15 10.48
CA LYS A 238 48.61 -10.99 11.76
C LYS A 238 49.80 -10.05 11.65
N GLU A 239 50.64 -10.20 10.63
CA GLU A 239 51.79 -9.31 10.38
C GLU A 239 51.33 -7.85 10.17
N LYS A 240 50.24 -7.66 9.43
CA LYS A 240 49.60 -6.35 9.21
C LYS A 240 49.01 -5.77 10.51
N PHE A 241 48.33 -6.60 11.30
CA PHE A 241 47.75 -6.24 12.59
C PHE A 241 48.84 -5.80 13.57
N ASP A 242 49.89 -6.60 13.77
CA ASP A 242 50.98 -6.32 14.70
C ASP A 242 51.71 -5.02 14.35
N ARG A 243 51.99 -4.79 13.06
CA ARG A 243 52.58 -3.53 12.59
C ARG A 243 51.70 -2.34 12.95
N THR A 244 50.40 -2.37 12.61
CA THR A 244 49.48 -1.28 12.94
C THR A 244 49.34 -1.09 14.46
N LEU A 245 49.24 -2.17 15.24
CA LEU A 245 49.13 -2.11 16.71
C LEU A 245 50.45 -1.71 17.41
N SER A 246 51.58 -1.64 16.69
CA SER A 246 52.83 -1.03 17.17
C SER A 246 52.80 0.52 17.10
N GLU A 247 52.01 1.08 16.19
CA GLU A 247 51.92 2.53 15.92
C GLU A 247 50.79 3.22 16.73
N VAL A 248 49.89 2.43 17.33
CA VAL A 248 48.75 2.91 18.12
C VAL A 248 49.17 3.34 19.52
N GLN A 249 48.63 4.48 19.99
CA GLN A 249 48.81 4.97 21.36
C GLN A 249 48.22 3.99 22.38
N LYS A 250 49.00 3.67 23.41
CA LYS A 250 48.65 2.72 24.49
C LYS A 250 48.57 3.44 25.83
N ASN A 251 47.81 2.89 26.77
CA ASN A 251 47.80 3.36 28.16
C ASN A 251 49.07 2.88 28.92
N GLU A 252 49.18 3.25 30.20
CA GLU A 252 50.31 2.89 31.07
C GLU A 252 50.47 1.37 31.28
N ALA A 253 49.42 0.58 31.03
CA ALA A 253 49.44 -0.88 31.08
C ALA A 253 49.78 -1.54 29.71
N GLY A 254 50.04 -0.76 28.66
CA GLY A 254 50.34 -1.26 27.31
C GLY A 254 49.10 -1.63 26.48
N GLU A 255 47.91 -1.32 26.97
CA GLU A 255 46.62 -1.66 26.34
C GLU A 255 46.19 -0.61 25.32
N VAL A 256 45.40 -1.04 24.32
CA VAL A 256 44.76 -0.17 23.34
C VAL A 256 43.27 0.01 23.64
N ALA A 257 42.74 1.20 23.37
CA ALA A 257 41.32 1.48 23.48
C ALA A 257 40.56 0.86 22.30
N THR A 258 39.63 -0.04 22.61
CA THR A 258 38.76 -0.73 21.64
C THR A 258 37.31 -0.26 21.79
N HIS A 259 36.62 -0.06 20.67
CA HIS A 259 35.30 0.56 20.62
C HIS A 259 34.24 -0.41 20.10
N GLY A 260 33.01 -0.19 20.54
CA GLY A 260 31.85 -0.93 20.06
C GLY A 260 30.58 -0.54 20.80
N ARG A 261 29.52 -1.34 20.61
CA ARG A 261 28.25 -1.20 21.32
C ARG A 261 27.64 -2.55 21.67
N THR A 262 26.93 -2.62 22.79
CA THR A 262 25.98 -3.72 23.04
C THR A 262 24.66 -3.32 22.38
N GLN A 263 24.27 -4.07 21.35
CA GLN A 263 23.01 -3.90 20.64
C GLN A 263 21.97 -4.82 21.27
N HIS A 264 20.98 -4.23 21.94
CA HIS A 264 19.77 -4.90 22.39
C HIS A 264 18.68 -4.75 21.33
N VAL A 265 17.99 -5.84 21.03
CA VAL A 265 16.82 -5.86 20.15
C VAL A 265 15.75 -6.70 20.83
N PHE A 266 14.53 -6.20 20.94
CA PHE A 266 13.43 -6.93 21.56
C PHE A 266 12.13 -6.67 20.81
N CYS A 267 11.28 -7.70 20.79
CA CYS A 267 10.00 -7.65 20.13
C CYS A 267 8.93 -8.28 21.03
N ASN A 268 7.82 -7.55 21.17
CA ASN A 268 6.60 -8.12 21.73
C ASN A 268 6.04 -9.14 20.74
N LEU A 269 5.34 -10.15 21.23
CA LEU A 269 4.30 -10.79 20.41
C LEU A 269 3.28 -9.73 19.97
N ILE A 270 2.76 -9.82 18.74
CA ILE A 270 1.69 -8.91 18.27
C ILE A 270 0.53 -8.99 19.27
N LYS A 271 0.12 -7.85 19.86
CA LYS A 271 -0.87 -7.78 20.94
C LYS A 271 -2.30 -7.41 20.52
N LEU A 272 -3.23 -7.95 21.31
CA LEU A 272 -4.50 -8.51 20.88
C LEU A 272 -5.68 -7.63 20.36
N ILE A 273 -5.76 -6.31 20.59
CA ILE A 273 -7.07 -5.64 20.73
C ILE A 273 -7.23 -4.29 20.01
N VAL A 274 -8.36 -4.11 19.30
CA VAL A 274 -9.04 -2.82 19.07
C VAL A 274 -10.46 -2.87 19.64
N MET A 275 -10.78 -1.96 20.58
CA MET A 275 -12.11 -1.82 21.18
C MET A 275 -12.53 -0.34 21.23
N VAL A 276 -13.58 0.03 20.50
CA VAL A 276 -14.08 1.41 20.42
C VAL A 276 -15.36 1.56 21.25
N VAL A 277 -15.23 2.06 22.49
CA VAL A 277 -16.38 2.34 23.37
C VAL A 277 -16.73 3.83 23.31
N SER A 278 -17.88 4.18 22.71
CA SER A 278 -18.43 5.54 22.77
C SER A 278 -19.46 5.70 23.89
N ARG A 279 -19.00 6.16 25.06
CA ARG A 279 -19.87 6.54 26.18
C ARG A 279 -20.34 7.99 26.06
N LEU A 280 -21.49 8.21 25.41
CA LEU A 280 -22.19 9.50 25.43
C LEU A 280 -22.99 9.68 26.75
N GLY A 281 -22.31 10.01 27.84
CA GLY A 281 -22.98 10.51 29.06
C GLY A 281 -22.28 10.27 30.40
N ILE A 282 -22.15 11.37 31.15
CA ILE A 282 -21.97 11.47 32.63
C ILE A 282 -20.55 11.15 33.17
N ASN A 283 -20.19 11.89 34.23
CA ASN A 283 -18.86 12.19 34.81
C ASN A 283 -17.81 11.06 34.96
N PRO A 284 -16.50 11.41 34.88
CA PRO A 284 -15.38 10.46 35.01
C PRO A 284 -14.78 10.39 36.43
N MET A 285 -15.51 9.86 37.43
CA MET A 285 -14.93 9.45 38.72
C MET A 285 -15.68 8.28 39.37
N GLN A 286 -15.37 7.05 38.95
CA GLN A 286 -15.18 5.88 39.83
C GLN A 286 -14.71 4.64 39.04
N THR A 287 -13.89 3.82 39.71
CA THR A 287 -13.37 2.51 39.32
C THR A 287 -14.36 1.40 39.77
N VAL A 288 -14.26 0.09 39.42
CA VAL A 288 -13.29 -0.70 38.64
C VAL A 288 -13.99 -1.95 38.07
N GLN A 289 -13.55 -2.48 36.93
CA GLN A 289 -13.28 -3.93 36.71
C GLN A 289 -12.67 -4.18 35.33
N THR A 290 -11.98 -5.31 35.17
CA THR A 290 -11.12 -5.63 34.02
C THR A 290 -11.87 -6.37 32.91
N PRO A 291 -11.84 -5.91 31.65
CA PRO A 291 -12.25 -6.74 30.51
C PRO A 291 -11.22 -7.84 30.27
N HIS A 292 -11.68 -9.08 30.02
CA HIS A 292 -10.82 -10.19 29.63
C HIS A 292 -10.38 -10.06 28.17
N LEU A 293 -9.21 -10.63 27.84
CA LEU A 293 -8.63 -10.58 26.50
C LEU A 293 -9.47 -11.39 25.50
N PHE A 294 -9.73 -10.77 24.34
CA PHE A 294 -9.97 -11.48 23.08
C PHE A 294 -8.88 -11.06 22.10
N HIS A 295 -8.37 -12.00 21.31
CA HIS A 295 -7.11 -11.84 20.59
C HIS A 295 -7.30 -11.70 19.07
N HIS A 296 -7.35 -10.48 18.50
CA HIS A 296 -6.64 -10.14 17.25
C HIS A 296 -6.54 -8.61 16.95
N THR A 297 -5.31 -8.07 16.74
CA THR A 297 -4.97 -7.07 15.69
C THR A 297 -3.46 -6.77 15.56
N SER A 298 -2.91 -6.88 14.35
CA SER A 298 -2.05 -5.81 13.80
C SER A 298 -2.82 -5.03 12.73
N SER A 299 -2.22 -4.02 12.12
CA SER A 299 -2.87 -2.83 11.55
C SER A 299 -3.73 -2.98 10.28
N THR A 300 -4.12 -4.20 9.88
CA THR A 300 -4.98 -4.46 8.71
C THR A 300 -6.15 -5.43 8.96
N SER A 301 -6.42 -5.80 10.22
CA SER A 301 -7.52 -6.72 10.58
C SER A 301 -8.67 -6.02 11.28
N THR A 302 -9.80 -5.83 10.58
CA THR A 302 -11.05 -5.34 11.19
C THR A 302 -12.01 -6.49 11.48
N ILE A 303 -11.94 -7.00 12.71
CA ILE A 303 -13.10 -7.56 13.41
C ILE A 303 -13.51 -6.51 14.43
N ALA A 304 -14.78 -6.10 14.43
CA ALA A 304 -15.27 -5.08 15.35
C ALA A 304 -16.71 -5.38 15.78
N ILE A 305 -16.97 -5.23 17.08
CA ILE A 305 -18.27 -5.42 17.71
C ILE A 305 -18.58 -4.14 18.48
N GLN A 306 -19.74 -3.55 18.26
CA GLN A 306 -20.19 -2.37 18.99
C GLN A 306 -21.44 -2.73 19.81
N LEU A 307 -21.21 -2.95 21.10
CA LEU A 307 -22.24 -3.19 22.11
C LEU A 307 -22.40 -1.93 22.96
N GLN A 308 -23.63 -1.42 23.06
CA GLN A 308 -23.95 -0.28 23.93
C GLN A 308 -24.80 -0.77 25.11
N ARG A 309 -24.30 -0.61 26.35
CA ARG A 309 -25.13 -0.71 27.55
C ARG A 309 -25.94 0.57 27.67
N THR A 310 -27.26 0.46 27.59
CA THR A 310 -28.16 1.62 27.66
C THR A 310 -28.87 1.67 29.01
N GLN A 311 -28.82 2.82 29.67
CA GLN A 311 -29.67 3.21 30.80
C GLN A 311 -30.51 4.42 30.38
N THR A 312 -31.85 4.30 30.41
CA THR A 312 -32.74 5.43 30.11
C THR A 312 -33.01 6.26 31.38
N PRO A 313 -32.62 7.54 31.46
CA PRO A 313 -32.99 8.40 32.58
C PRO A 313 -34.50 8.69 32.56
N ASP A 314 -35.14 8.74 33.73
CA ASP A 314 -36.56 9.08 33.83
C ASP A 314 -36.86 10.49 33.31
N ALA A 315 -38.06 10.66 32.74
CA ALA A 315 -38.45 11.84 31.95
C ALA A 315 -38.33 13.19 32.69
N ALA A 316 -38.35 13.18 34.04
CA ALA A 316 -38.14 14.36 34.86
C ALA A 316 -36.77 15.03 34.65
N THR A 317 -35.74 14.27 34.27
CA THR A 317 -34.34 14.76 34.21
C THR A 317 -34.05 15.55 32.92
N MET A 318 -34.82 15.36 31.84
CA MET A 318 -34.53 16.03 30.55
C MET A 318 -34.75 17.56 30.57
N MET A 319 -35.63 18.09 31.43
CA MET A 319 -35.96 19.53 31.42
C MET A 319 -34.87 20.43 32.03
N SER A 320 -33.92 19.90 32.82
CA SER A 320 -32.88 20.71 33.48
C SER A 320 -31.69 21.07 32.57
N HIS A 321 -31.44 20.28 31.52
CA HIS A 321 -30.21 20.38 30.72
C HIS A 321 -30.12 21.60 29.80
N HIS A 322 -31.22 22.31 29.51
CA HIS A 322 -31.21 23.44 28.57
C HIS A 322 -30.65 24.77 29.13
N LEU A 323 -30.34 24.87 30.42
CA LEU A 323 -29.96 26.14 31.07
C LEU A 323 -28.47 26.31 31.42
N ILE A 324 -27.63 25.27 31.31
CA ILE A 324 -26.23 25.30 31.79
C ILE A 324 -25.23 25.06 30.64
N ALA A 325 -25.22 25.98 29.67
CA ALA A 325 -24.34 25.91 28.48
C ALA A 325 -23.52 27.21 28.24
N ARG A 326 -23.22 28.01 29.29
CA ARG A 326 -22.35 29.21 29.19
C ARG A 326 -21.52 29.46 30.45
N ARG A 327 -20.39 28.73 30.61
CA ARG A 327 -19.19 29.17 31.36
C ARG A 327 -18.04 28.19 31.15
N THR A 328 -16.99 28.63 30.45
CA THR A 328 -15.72 27.89 30.28
C THR A 328 -14.60 28.57 31.09
N PRO A 329 -14.10 27.97 32.18
CA PRO A 329 -12.84 28.38 32.80
C PRO A 329 -11.65 27.72 32.07
N ARG A 330 -10.56 28.47 31.85
CA ARG A 330 -9.27 27.93 31.36
C ARG A 330 -8.28 27.79 32.52
N TYR A 331 -7.88 26.56 32.82
CA TYR A 331 -6.74 26.19 33.67
C TYR A 331 -6.32 24.76 33.29
N CYS A 332 -5.08 24.28 33.44
CA CYS A 332 -3.75 24.89 33.39
C CYS A 332 -2.76 23.70 33.36
N HIS A 333 -1.70 23.73 32.54
CA HIS A 333 -0.59 22.76 32.66
C HIS A 333 0.67 23.45 33.19
N ALA A 334 1.47 22.70 33.95
CA ALA A 334 2.55 23.24 34.78
C ALA A 334 3.95 22.90 34.27
N CYS A 335 4.90 23.74 34.68
CA CYS A 335 6.34 23.51 34.88
C CYS A 335 7.03 22.33 34.16
N LEU A 336 7.97 22.68 33.27
CA LEU A 336 9.29 22.03 33.22
C LEU A 336 10.36 23.06 33.63
N ARG A 337 11.42 22.60 34.32
CA ARG A 337 12.45 23.45 34.94
C ARG A 337 13.55 23.85 33.94
N ARG A 338 14.15 25.03 34.14
CA ARG A 338 15.41 25.45 33.49
C ARG A 338 16.63 25.15 34.39
N PRO A 339 17.84 24.98 33.83
CA PRO A 339 19.09 24.93 34.59
C PRO A 339 19.49 26.31 35.14
N VAL A 340 20.45 26.33 36.07
CA VAL A 340 20.87 27.51 36.86
C VAL A 340 22.25 28.01 36.44
N ILE A 341 22.38 29.31 36.15
CA ILE A 341 23.64 30.05 35.93
C ILE A 341 23.51 31.43 36.63
N PRO A 342 24.57 32.00 37.25
CA PRO A 342 24.46 32.95 38.38
C PRO A 342 24.29 34.44 37.99
N PRO A 343 23.92 35.32 38.95
CA PRO A 343 23.58 36.72 38.67
C PRO A 343 24.78 37.64 38.50
N ARG A 344 24.61 38.73 37.74
CA ARG A 344 25.55 39.86 37.68
C ARG A 344 24.80 41.18 37.86
N GLN A 345 25.34 42.06 38.71
CA GLN A 345 24.81 43.40 39.01
C GLN A 345 25.13 44.39 37.87
N LEU A 346 24.48 45.57 37.96
CA LEU A 346 24.74 46.91 37.36
C LEU A 346 23.43 47.46 36.77
N GLN A 347 23.07 48.76 36.86
CA GLN A 347 23.34 49.83 37.83
C GLN A 347 22.29 50.95 37.54
N ALA A 348 22.00 51.87 38.47
CA ALA A 348 20.88 52.83 38.29
C ALA A 348 21.34 54.28 37.94
N THR A 349 20.61 54.95 37.06
CA THR A 349 20.79 56.40 36.71
C THR A 349 19.44 57.15 36.61
N ARG A 350 19.46 58.48 36.35
CA ARG A 350 18.47 59.47 36.82
C ARG A 350 18.29 60.66 35.83
N GLN A 351 17.18 61.42 35.75
CA GLN A 351 15.90 61.29 36.49
C GLN A 351 14.56 61.78 35.83
N PRO A 352 14.33 63.06 35.43
CA PRO A 352 13.06 63.68 35.92
C PRO A 352 12.10 64.41 34.94
N ARG A 353 10.79 64.09 35.10
CA ARG A 353 9.61 65.00 35.18
C ARG A 353 9.25 65.88 33.93
N PRO A 354 8.11 66.62 33.87
CA PRO A 354 6.95 66.79 34.79
C PRO A 354 5.63 66.10 34.29
N PHE A 355 4.61 65.79 35.12
CA PHE A 355 3.51 66.65 35.66
C PHE A 355 2.79 67.50 34.57
N THR A 356 1.46 67.55 34.42
CA THR A 356 0.28 67.34 35.30
C THR A 356 -0.89 66.64 34.53
N ASN A 357 -2.11 66.33 35.03
CA ASN A 357 -2.75 66.49 36.35
C ASN A 357 -3.72 65.32 36.65
N GLN A 358 -4.21 65.26 37.90
CA GLN A 358 -5.06 64.21 38.51
C GLN A 358 -6.45 64.84 38.91
N PRO A 359 -7.39 64.30 39.73
CA PRO A 359 -7.59 62.95 40.29
C PRO A 359 -9.07 62.46 40.57
N HIS A 360 -9.22 61.28 41.20
CA HIS A 360 -10.22 60.88 42.25
C HIS A 360 -11.75 60.84 41.91
N GLN A 361 -12.67 60.20 42.69
CA GLN A 361 -12.56 59.40 43.94
C GLN A 361 -13.60 58.25 44.06
N SER A 362 -13.64 57.62 45.24
CA SER A 362 -14.23 56.33 45.66
C SER A 362 -15.76 56.26 45.90
N PHE A 363 -16.22 55.01 46.08
CA PHE A 363 -17.52 54.53 46.58
C PHE A 363 -18.23 55.38 47.68
N ASN A 364 -19.57 55.35 47.66
CA ASN A 364 -20.41 54.98 48.82
C ASN A 364 -21.90 54.71 48.45
N THR A 365 -22.55 53.81 49.19
CA THR A 365 -24.01 53.57 49.29
C THR A 365 -24.52 54.13 50.65
N PRO A 366 -25.83 54.34 50.95
CA PRO A 366 -27.06 53.62 50.54
C PRO A 366 -28.12 54.58 49.91
N SER A 367 -29.47 54.46 49.97
CA SER A 367 -30.43 53.62 50.73
C SER A 367 -31.80 53.52 50.02
N PRO A 368 -32.65 52.51 50.33
CA PRO A 368 -34.01 52.36 49.75
C PRO A 368 -35.10 53.09 50.58
N ILE A 369 -36.27 53.43 49.97
CA ILE A 369 -37.60 53.56 50.61
C ILE A 369 -38.73 53.99 49.62
N ARG A 370 -39.99 53.70 49.99
CA ARG A 370 -41.31 54.10 49.41
C ARG A 370 -41.85 53.36 48.15
N PRO A 371 -43.20 53.32 47.94
CA PRO A 371 -43.88 52.15 47.40
C PRO A 371 -44.86 52.46 46.23
N GLN A 372 -45.69 51.47 45.88
CA GLN A 372 -46.75 51.56 44.88
C GLN A 372 -47.86 52.58 45.25
N LEU A 373 -48.51 53.14 44.23
CA LEU A 373 -49.88 53.69 44.30
C LEU A 373 -50.72 53.12 43.14
N PRO A 374 -52.05 52.88 43.31
CA PRO A 374 -52.75 51.88 42.53
C PRO A 374 -54.00 52.42 41.81
N PHE A 375 -53.83 53.13 40.68
CA PHE A 375 -54.96 53.57 39.85
C PHE A 375 -54.66 53.48 38.35
N LEU A 376 -55.20 52.44 37.71
CA LEU A 376 -56.15 52.52 36.58
C LEU A 376 -56.40 51.12 36.01
N SER A 377 -57.45 50.47 36.49
CA SER A 377 -58.03 49.28 35.86
C SER A 377 -59.03 49.70 34.78
N GLN A 378 -58.94 49.08 33.60
CA GLN A 378 -60.05 48.86 32.65
C GLN A 378 -59.60 47.68 31.75
N THR A 379 -59.99 46.45 32.11
CA THR A 379 -61.21 45.73 31.67
C THR A 379 -61.16 45.26 30.21
N GLN A 380 -61.60 44.02 29.99
CA GLN A 380 -61.40 43.28 28.75
C GLN A 380 -62.31 43.77 27.63
N GLY A 381 -61.72 44.13 26.48
CA GLY A 381 -62.43 44.29 25.21
C GLY A 381 -61.73 43.50 24.12
N ARG A 382 -62.36 42.47 23.56
CA ARG A 382 -61.82 41.67 22.44
C ARG A 382 -61.87 42.47 21.14
N LEU A 383 -60.84 43.28 20.87
CA LEU A 383 -60.62 43.84 19.53
C LEU A 383 -60.09 42.76 18.56
N PRO A 384 -60.40 42.84 17.25
CA PRO A 384 -59.97 41.83 16.29
C PRO A 384 -58.46 41.67 16.20
N LEU A 385 -58.01 40.41 16.12
CA LEU A 385 -56.59 40.01 16.15
C LEU A 385 -55.74 40.70 15.07
N ALA A 386 -56.32 40.97 13.90
CA ALA A 386 -55.69 41.71 12.80
C ALA A 386 -55.32 43.17 13.16
N LEU A 387 -56.15 43.85 13.96
CA LEU A 387 -55.88 45.22 14.43
C LEU A 387 -54.77 45.22 15.49
N HIS A 388 -54.77 44.24 16.39
CA HIS A 388 -53.74 44.07 17.41
C HIS A 388 -52.37 43.80 16.77
N LEU A 389 -52.31 42.90 15.79
CA LEU A 389 -51.09 42.63 15.01
C LEU A 389 -50.62 43.88 14.23
N ARG A 390 -51.51 44.60 13.53
CA ARG A 390 -51.13 45.84 12.82
C ARG A 390 -50.54 46.90 13.75
N GLN A 391 -51.11 47.12 14.93
CA GLN A 391 -50.60 48.11 15.89
C GLN A 391 -49.28 47.69 16.53
N HIS A 392 -49.06 46.39 16.80
CA HIS A 392 -47.78 45.91 17.32
C HIS A 392 -46.66 45.95 16.28
N PHE A 393 -46.92 45.54 15.02
CA PHE A 393 -45.89 45.61 13.97
C PHE A 393 -45.51 47.05 13.61
N THR A 394 -46.46 48.00 13.55
CA THR A 394 -46.12 49.42 13.29
C THR A 394 -45.38 50.07 14.45
N ARG A 395 -45.73 49.79 15.72
CA ARG A 395 -44.96 50.30 16.87
C ARG A 395 -43.57 49.67 17.03
N LEU A 396 -43.35 48.45 16.57
CA LEU A 396 -42.04 47.79 16.70
C LEU A 396 -40.97 48.34 15.74
N ILE A 397 -41.37 49.05 14.66
CA ILE A 397 -40.49 49.63 13.65
C ILE A 397 -40.38 51.16 13.84
N SER A 398 -39.69 51.58 14.90
CA SER A 398 -39.18 52.96 14.97
C SER A 398 -38.16 53.21 13.85
N THR A 399 -38.07 54.45 13.36
CA THR A 399 -37.07 54.86 12.34
C THR A 399 -35.62 54.54 12.76
N SER A 400 -35.34 54.62 14.06
CA SER A 400 -34.07 54.21 14.67
C SER A 400 -33.79 52.70 14.57
N ARG A 401 -34.83 51.85 14.59
CA ARG A 401 -34.70 50.40 14.39
C ARG A 401 -34.54 50.03 12.92
N THR A 402 -35.27 50.64 11.99
CA THR A 402 -35.08 50.40 10.54
C THR A 402 -33.67 50.75 10.09
N SER A 403 -33.09 51.85 10.60
CA SER A 403 -31.68 52.19 10.36
C SER A 403 -30.69 51.15 10.93
N ARG A 404 -31.05 50.47 12.02
CA ARG A 404 -30.24 49.39 12.63
C ARG A 404 -30.34 48.10 11.83
N TYR A 405 -31.54 47.70 11.40
CA TYR A 405 -31.75 46.53 10.55
C TYR A 405 -31.13 46.70 9.16
N LYS A 406 -31.29 47.85 8.49
CA LYS A 406 -30.61 48.14 7.22
C LYS A 406 -29.09 48.03 7.34
N ARG A 407 -28.50 48.57 8.42
CA ARG A 407 -27.05 48.43 8.70
C ARG A 407 -26.65 46.99 9.06
N GLY A 408 -27.52 46.22 9.72
CA GLY A 408 -27.32 44.80 10.00
C GLY A 408 -27.29 43.96 8.73
N VAL A 409 -28.31 44.07 7.89
CA VAL A 409 -28.41 43.39 6.59
C VAL A 409 -27.27 43.79 5.66
N TYR A 410 -26.94 45.08 5.55
CA TYR A 410 -25.82 45.54 4.72
C TYR A 410 -24.47 45.00 5.20
N ARG A 411 -24.23 44.94 6.53
CA ARG A 411 -23.01 44.31 7.08
C ARG A 411 -22.99 42.80 6.84
N GLY A 412 -24.12 42.11 7.04
CA GLY A 412 -24.27 40.69 6.76
C GLY A 412 -23.96 40.37 5.31
N LEU A 413 -24.63 41.06 4.37
CA LEU A 413 -24.40 40.92 2.94
C LEU A 413 -22.94 41.23 2.56
N LYS A 414 -22.34 42.31 3.08
CA LYS A 414 -20.93 42.62 2.84
C LYS A 414 -20.01 41.49 3.33
N ILE A 415 -20.23 40.99 4.55
CA ILE A 415 -19.44 39.89 5.11
C ILE A 415 -19.59 38.62 4.27
N SER A 416 -20.82 38.24 3.91
CA SER A 416 -21.08 37.08 3.04
C SER A 416 -20.41 37.22 1.67
N VAL A 417 -20.53 38.38 1.01
CA VAL A 417 -19.86 38.63 -0.28
C VAL A 417 -18.35 38.57 -0.14
N THR A 418 -17.74 39.15 0.91
CA THR A 418 -16.30 39.00 1.14
C THR A 418 -15.88 37.57 1.45
N LEU A 419 -16.71 36.80 2.18
CA LEU A 419 -16.43 35.40 2.49
C LEU A 419 -16.50 34.53 1.23
N TYR A 420 -17.52 34.70 0.39
CA TYR A 420 -17.61 34.00 -0.89
C TYR A 420 -16.48 34.39 -1.84
N ALA A 421 -16.07 35.67 -1.88
CA ALA A 421 -14.91 36.11 -2.65
C ALA A 421 -13.60 35.45 -2.15
N ILE A 422 -13.39 35.36 -0.83
CA ILE A 422 -12.24 34.66 -0.24
C ILE A 422 -12.27 33.16 -0.57
N LEU A 423 -13.42 32.50 -0.42
CA LEU A 423 -13.59 31.07 -0.75
C LEU A 423 -13.36 30.80 -2.25
N TRP A 424 -13.79 31.71 -3.13
CA TRP A 424 -13.56 31.63 -4.57
C TRP A 424 -12.08 31.84 -4.93
N MET A 425 -11.42 32.82 -4.32
CA MET A 425 -9.96 33.01 -4.47
C MET A 425 -9.16 31.80 -3.97
N LEU A 426 -9.53 31.22 -2.81
CA LEU A 426 -8.92 29.98 -2.31
C LEU A 426 -9.17 28.78 -3.24
N HIS A 427 -10.36 28.72 -3.88
CA HIS A 427 -10.65 27.72 -4.90
C HIS A 427 -9.77 27.91 -6.15
N LEU A 428 -9.64 29.14 -6.66
CA LEU A 428 -8.76 29.45 -7.80
C LEU A 428 -7.30 29.10 -7.50
N ILE A 429 -6.78 29.50 -6.34
CA ILE A 429 -5.41 29.19 -5.91
C ILE A 429 -5.21 27.66 -5.85
N LYS A 430 -6.13 26.93 -5.20
CA LYS A 430 -6.06 25.46 -5.12
C LYS A 430 -6.09 24.79 -6.50
N THR A 431 -6.93 25.27 -7.41
CA THR A 431 -7.04 24.68 -8.76
C THR A 431 -5.84 25.06 -9.64
N GLY A 432 -5.25 26.25 -9.47
CA GLY A 432 -3.99 26.64 -10.09
C GLY A 432 -2.81 25.78 -9.63
N LEU A 433 -2.63 25.61 -8.32
CA LEU A 433 -1.58 24.75 -7.74
C LEU A 433 -1.70 23.29 -8.22
N TYR A 434 -2.92 22.77 -8.34
CA TYR A 434 -3.16 21.44 -8.90
C TYR A 434 -2.80 21.35 -10.40
N GLN A 435 -3.10 22.37 -11.18
CA GLN A 435 -2.72 22.44 -12.61
C GLN A 435 -1.21 22.58 -12.81
N GLU A 436 -0.51 23.22 -11.88
CA GLU A 436 0.96 23.31 -11.89
C GLU A 436 1.61 22.00 -11.48
N GLU A 437 1.05 21.28 -10.49
CA GLU A 437 1.53 19.95 -10.09
C GLU A 437 1.47 18.95 -11.25
N ILE A 438 0.42 19.02 -12.10
CA ILE A 438 0.29 18.13 -13.26
C ILE A 438 1.04 18.62 -14.52
N GLU A 439 1.37 19.91 -14.67
CA GLU A 439 2.34 20.38 -15.69
C GLU A 439 3.76 19.89 -15.37
N HIS A 440 4.10 19.73 -14.08
CA HIS A 440 5.37 19.15 -13.65
C HIS A 440 5.46 17.63 -13.82
N LYS A 441 4.33 16.91 -13.90
CA LYS A 441 4.30 15.47 -14.19
C LYS A 441 4.22 15.20 -15.69
N TRP A 442 3.45 16.00 -16.41
CA TRP A 442 3.18 15.86 -17.83
C TRP A 442 3.31 17.24 -18.51
N PRO A 443 4.55 17.71 -18.78
CA PRO A 443 4.79 19.02 -19.37
C PRO A 443 4.20 19.11 -20.77
N THR A 444 3.66 20.28 -21.12
CA THR A 444 3.00 20.53 -22.42
C THR A 444 3.71 21.63 -23.23
N PRO A 445 3.54 21.68 -24.58
CA PRO A 445 4.27 22.64 -25.42
C PRO A 445 3.96 24.09 -25.03
N GLN A 446 4.97 24.83 -24.54
CA GLN A 446 4.76 26.14 -23.88
C GLN A 446 4.14 27.21 -24.80
N GLU A 447 4.37 27.09 -26.11
CA GLU A 447 3.79 27.89 -27.18
C GLU A 447 2.28 27.69 -27.39
N TRP A 448 1.70 26.59 -26.92
CA TRP A 448 0.25 26.39 -26.95
C TRP A 448 -0.46 27.31 -25.96
N SER A 449 -1.63 27.78 -26.37
CA SER A 449 -2.51 28.55 -25.50
C SER A 449 -2.87 27.78 -24.22
N TRP A 450 -3.05 28.52 -23.12
CA TRP A 450 -3.33 27.97 -21.79
C TRP A 450 -4.53 27.01 -21.76
N ARG A 451 -5.56 27.24 -22.60
CA ARG A 451 -6.72 26.33 -22.72
C ARG A 451 -6.32 24.97 -23.30
N SER A 452 -5.47 24.94 -24.30
CA SER A 452 -5.04 23.73 -24.99
C SER A 452 -4.06 22.94 -24.11
N ARG A 453 -3.15 23.63 -23.40
CA ARG A 453 -2.32 23.02 -22.35
C ARG A 453 -3.11 22.46 -21.17
N TRP A 454 -4.17 23.15 -20.73
CA TRP A 454 -5.09 22.65 -19.70
C TRP A 454 -5.83 21.39 -20.16
N ALA A 455 -6.30 21.36 -21.42
CA ALA A 455 -7.00 20.21 -21.98
C ALA A 455 -6.09 18.97 -22.05
N LEU A 456 -4.86 19.11 -22.56
CA LEU A 456 -3.88 18.00 -22.61
C LEU A 456 -3.57 17.46 -21.21
N ARG A 457 -3.18 18.33 -20.27
CA ARG A 457 -2.93 17.95 -18.86
C ARG A 457 -4.12 17.24 -18.23
N SER A 458 -5.33 17.75 -18.43
CA SER A 458 -6.55 17.19 -17.85
C SER A 458 -6.92 15.83 -18.46
N ALA A 459 -6.64 15.62 -19.74
CA ALA A 459 -6.86 14.33 -20.41
C ALA A 459 -5.84 13.27 -19.93
N VAL A 460 -4.55 13.60 -19.93
CA VAL A 460 -3.46 12.70 -19.49
C VAL A 460 -3.60 12.35 -18.01
N ALA A 461 -3.85 13.34 -17.14
CA ALA A 461 -4.06 13.09 -15.71
C ALA A 461 -5.25 12.15 -15.43
N LEU A 462 -6.32 12.21 -16.25
CA LEU A 462 -7.45 11.28 -16.15
C LEU A 462 -7.16 9.88 -16.72
N GLN A 463 -6.17 9.73 -17.60
CA GLN A 463 -5.68 8.42 -18.09
C GLN A 463 -4.83 7.68 -17.05
N HIS A 464 -4.28 8.40 -16.06
CA HIS A 464 -3.49 7.86 -14.93
C HIS A 464 -4.25 8.02 -13.59
N PRO A 465 -5.41 7.34 -13.40
CA PRO A 465 -6.31 7.60 -12.27
C PRO A 465 -5.64 7.39 -10.91
N GLU A 466 -4.78 6.38 -10.78
CA GLU A 466 -3.94 6.12 -9.59
C GLU A 466 -3.09 7.33 -9.15
N GLU A 467 -2.49 8.09 -10.07
CA GLU A 467 -1.66 9.26 -9.74
C GLU A 467 -2.48 10.46 -9.23
N ILE A 468 -3.78 10.48 -9.48
CA ILE A 468 -4.71 11.52 -9.02
C ILE A 468 -5.69 11.01 -7.95
N GLY A 469 -5.50 9.78 -7.44
CA GLY A 469 -6.33 9.19 -6.39
C GLY A 469 -7.74 8.78 -6.83
N GLN A 470 -7.91 8.43 -8.11
CA GLN A 470 -9.11 7.80 -8.66
C GLN A 470 -8.87 6.29 -8.89
N VAL A 471 -9.94 5.53 -9.08
CA VAL A 471 -9.90 4.05 -9.21
C VAL A 471 -10.12 3.59 -10.66
N LYS A 472 -10.62 4.46 -11.55
CA LYS A 472 -10.87 4.13 -12.97
C LYS A 472 -10.79 5.35 -13.87
N THR A 473 -10.30 5.15 -15.08
CA THR A 473 -10.24 6.16 -16.15
C THR A 473 -11.65 6.47 -16.67
N PRO A 474 -12.14 7.73 -16.57
CA PRO A 474 -13.41 8.12 -17.16
C PRO A 474 -13.21 8.43 -18.66
N TRP A 475 -13.14 7.38 -19.50
CA TRP A 475 -12.78 7.48 -20.92
C TRP A 475 -13.57 8.53 -21.71
N GLN A 476 -14.87 8.72 -21.44
CA GLN A 476 -15.64 9.76 -22.10
C GLN A 476 -15.16 11.18 -21.76
N ASN A 477 -14.70 11.43 -20.53
CA ASN A 477 -14.14 12.72 -20.14
C ASN A 477 -12.76 12.92 -20.79
N VAL A 478 -11.94 11.86 -20.84
CA VAL A 478 -10.63 11.85 -21.54
C VAL A 478 -10.83 12.20 -23.01
N TYR A 479 -11.72 11.51 -23.72
CA TYR A 479 -12.05 11.81 -25.11
C TYR A 479 -12.65 13.21 -25.28
N SER A 480 -13.52 13.66 -24.35
CA SER A 480 -14.09 15.02 -24.40
C SER A 480 -13.03 16.12 -24.27
N PHE A 481 -11.97 15.91 -23.50
CA PHE A 481 -10.83 16.85 -23.44
C PHE A 481 -9.97 16.79 -24.69
N TYR A 482 -9.67 15.59 -25.21
CA TYR A 482 -8.91 15.46 -26.46
C TYR A 482 -9.66 16.02 -27.68
N LYS A 483 -10.98 15.85 -27.77
CA LYS A 483 -11.82 16.48 -28.80
C LYS A 483 -11.73 18.00 -28.75
N GLN A 484 -11.92 18.61 -27.57
CA GLN A 484 -11.74 20.05 -27.36
C GLN A 484 -10.31 20.54 -27.66
N LEU A 485 -9.31 19.65 -27.59
CA LEU A 485 -7.93 19.97 -27.93
C LEU A 485 -7.70 19.93 -29.45
N LEU A 486 -8.14 18.87 -30.15
CA LEU A 486 -8.07 18.78 -31.61
C LEU A 486 -8.83 19.93 -32.29
N GLU A 487 -10.06 20.23 -31.84
CA GLU A 487 -10.87 21.36 -32.32
C GLU A 487 -10.15 22.73 -32.22
N ARG A 488 -9.12 22.85 -31.36
CA ARG A 488 -8.34 24.09 -31.16
C ARG A 488 -6.97 24.06 -31.84
N LEU A 489 -6.35 22.88 -31.89
CA LEU A 489 -5.09 22.65 -32.61
C LEU A 489 -5.28 22.67 -34.12
N GLU A 490 -6.49 22.42 -34.62
CA GLU A 490 -6.81 22.40 -36.05
C GLU A 490 -7.52 23.68 -36.53
N ASP A 491 -7.96 24.56 -35.62
CA ASP A 491 -8.51 25.88 -35.97
C ASP A 491 -7.39 26.85 -36.37
N PRO A 492 -7.34 27.34 -37.63
CA PRO A 492 -6.31 28.27 -38.12
C PRO A 492 -6.30 29.62 -37.38
N ASN A 493 -7.39 29.97 -36.70
CA ASN A 493 -7.56 31.22 -35.96
C ASN A 493 -7.05 31.13 -34.50
N ILE A 494 -6.65 29.94 -34.04
CA ILE A 494 -6.27 29.68 -32.65
C ILE A 494 -4.88 28.99 -32.60
N ASP A 495 -4.77 27.73 -32.17
CA ASP A 495 -3.46 27.05 -32.02
C ASP A 495 -3.02 26.37 -33.35
N GLY A 496 -3.94 26.27 -34.33
CA GLY A 496 -3.72 25.72 -35.67
C GLY A 496 -3.14 26.69 -36.69
N GLN A 497 -2.81 27.94 -36.31
CA GLN A 497 -2.19 28.91 -37.21
C GLN A 497 -0.91 28.34 -37.87
N GLY A 498 -0.86 28.34 -39.20
CA GLY A 498 0.29 27.85 -39.98
C GLY A 498 0.29 26.34 -40.28
N ILE A 499 -0.80 25.61 -40.02
CA ILE A 499 -1.05 24.30 -40.64
C ILE A 499 -1.43 24.52 -42.11
N LEU A 500 -0.95 23.66 -43.01
CA LEU A 500 -1.36 23.63 -44.42
C LEU A 500 -2.22 22.40 -44.70
N GLU A 501 -3.22 22.55 -45.57
CA GLU A 501 -3.98 21.43 -46.12
C GLU A 501 -3.19 20.78 -47.28
N GLN A 502 -3.35 19.47 -47.48
CA GLN A 502 -2.69 18.75 -48.56
C GLN A 502 -3.49 18.86 -49.88
N GLU A 503 -2.78 19.03 -51.01
CA GLU A 503 -3.41 19.28 -52.33
C GLU A 503 -4.27 18.12 -52.83
N GLU A 504 -3.99 16.88 -52.42
CA GLU A 504 -4.75 15.68 -52.81
C GLU A 504 -6.13 15.55 -52.13
N GLY A 505 -6.56 16.55 -51.36
CA GLY A 505 -7.93 16.62 -50.83
C GLY A 505 -8.21 15.60 -49.74
N GLY A 506 -7.40 15.62 -48.67
CA GLY A 506 -7.46 14.68 -47.54
C GLY A 506 -8.88 14.31 -47.09
N ILE A 507 -9.18 13.01 -47.16
CA ILE A 507 -10.53 12.43 -47.09
C ILE A 507 -11.33 13.03 -45.92
N LEU A 508 -12.48 13.63 -46.24
CA LEU A 508 -13.37 14.25 -45.25
C LEU A 508 -14.17 13.18 -44.51
N VAL A 509 -13.91 13.01 -43.22
CA VAL A 509 -14.67 12.08 -42.36
C VAL A 509 -15.61 12.88 -41.46
N ASP A 510 -16.89 12.47 -41.43
CA ASP A 510 -17.92 13.16 -40.69
C ASP A 510 -17.60 13.22 -39.18
N GLY A 511 -17.87 14.38 -38.58
CA GLY A 511 -17.57 14.68 -37.18
C GLY A 511 -16.10 14.88 -36.79
N ILE A 512 -15.12 14.66 -37.68
CA ILE A 512 -13.66 14.77 -37.38
C ILE A 512 -12.90 15.69 -38.34
N GLY A 513 -13.38 15.90 -39.57
CA GLY A 513 -12.72 16.76 -40.57
C GLY A 513 -11.84 16.00 -41.54
N LYS A 514 -10.79 16.65 -42.06
CA LYS A 514 -9.94 16.11 -43.14
C LYS A 514 -8.89 15.13 -42.60
N LEU A 515 -8.71 14.01 -43.31
CA LEU A 515 -7.62 13.06 -43.08
C LEU A 515 -6.31 13.57 -43.70
N GLY A 516 -5.47 14.20 -42.87
CA GLY A 516 -4.10 14.57 -43.20
C GLY A 516 -3.89 16.08 -43.36
N TYR A 517 -2.79 16.56 -42.78
CA TYR A 517 -2.30 17.95 -42.94
C TYR A 517 -0.81 17.94 -43.32
N ASP A 518 -0.27 19.08 -43.76
CA ASP A 518 1.18 19.33 -43.71
C ASP A 518 1.47 20.24 -42.52
N ILE A 519 2.14 19.66 -41.52
CA ILE A 519 2.58 20.33 -40.29
C ILE A 519 4.10 20.52 -40.27
N SER A 520 4.80 20.33 -41.39
CA SER A 520 6.28 20.39 -41.45
C SER A 520 6.85 21.76 -41.05
N GLN A 521 6.06 22.83 -41.15
CA GLN A 521 6.42 24.19 -40.75
C GLN A 521 6.19 24.47 -39.24
N LYS A 522 5.57 23.54 -38.50
CA LYS A 522 5.35 23.65 -37.05
C LYS A 522 6.59 23.20 -36.27
N SER A 523 6.78 23.78 -35.08
CA SER A 523 7.86 23.40 -34.17
C SER A 523 7.78 21.91 -33.79
N GLU A 524 8.91 21.31 -33.45
CA GLU A 524 8.98 19.91 -33.03
C GLU A 524 8.17 19.64 -31.72
N PRO A 525 8.18 20.53 -30.70
CA PRO A 525 7.23 20.48 -29.58
C PRO A 525 5.75 20.55 -29.99
N TRP A 526 5.37 21.42 -30.95
CA TRP A 526 3.98 21.46 -31.44
C TRP A 526 3.58 20.11 -32.06
N ARG A 527 4.45 19.57 -32.92
CA ARG A 527 4.22 18.31 -33.62
C ARG A 527 4.13 17.12 -32.65
N ARG A 528 4.98 17.04 -31.62
CA ARG A 528 4.88 16.00 -30.57
C ARG A 528 3.62 16.12 -29.73
N GLY A 529 3.23 17.34 -29.33
CA GLY A 529 1.96 17.55 -28.63
C GLY A 529 0.74 17.16 -29.48
N TYR A 530 0.73 17.49 -30.77
CA TYR A 530 -0.36 17.12 -31.68
C TYR A 530 -0.40 15.60 -31.95
N PHE A 531 0.76 14.94 -32.12
CA PHE A 531 0.86 13.48 -32.15
C PHE A 531 0.30 12.85 -30.87
N GLN A 532 0.72 13.34 -29.69
CA GLN A 532 0.25 12.87 -28.39
C GLN A 532 -1.27 13.03 -28.26
N CYS A 533 -1.84 14.10 -28.80
CA CYS A 533 -3.29 14.31 -28.85
C CYS A 533 -3.99 13.30 -29.76
N LEU A 534 -3.51 13.09 -31.00
CA LEU A 534 -4.10 12.14 -31.94
C LEU A 534 -4.01 10.69 -31.45
N ILE A 535 -2.84 10.22 -31.01
CA ILE A 535 -2.64 8.82 -30.59
C ILE A 535 -3.46 8.47 -29.35
N ASN A 536 -3.65 9.43 -28.42
CA ASN A 536 -4.52 9.23 -27.26
C ASN A 536 -6.00 9.46 -27.58
N SER A 537 -6.35 10.21 -28.63
CA SER A 537 -7.71 10.26 -29.17
C SER A 537 -8.10 8.91 -29.77
N ALA A 538 -7.19 8.29 -30.53
CA ALA A 538 -7.34 6.94 -31.06
C ALA A 538 -7.59 5.95 -29.92
N LYS A 539 -6.68 5.88 -28.95
CA LYS A 539 -6.80 5.03 -27.76
C LYS A 539 -8.10 5.27 -26.98
N ALA A 540 -8.47 6.52 -26.74
CA ALA A 540 -9.72 6.83 -26.05
C ALA A 540 -10.96 6.41 -26.85
N ALA A 541 -10.90 6.44 -28.18
CA ALA A 541 -11.95 5.91 -29.05
C ALA A 541 -12.01 4.37 -29.03
N GLU A 542 -10.88 3.65 -28.89
CA GLU A 542 -10.88 2.18 -28.72
C GLU A 542 -11.68 1.76 -27.48
N TYR A 543 -11.45 2.42 -26.33
CA TYR A 543 -12.18 2.18 -25.09
C TYR A 543 -13.65 2.67 -25.12
N LEU A 544 -14.03 3.44 -26.13
CA LEU A 544 -15.40 3.93 -26.36
C LEU A 544 -16.05 3.26 -27.58
N ASP A 545 -15.42 2.26 -28.19
CA ASP A 545 -16.00 1.50 -29.29
C ASP A 545 -17.26 0.76 -28.81
N GLY A 546 -18.35 0.89 -29.58
CA GLY A 546 -19.67 0.42 -29.18
C GLY A 546 -20.32 1.17 -28.01
N PHE A 547 -19.75 2.27 -27.49
CA PHE A 547 -20.42 3.16 -26.55
C PHE A 547 -21.25 4.22 -27.26
N MET A 548 -22.41 4.50 -26.68
CA MET A 548 -23.38 5.50 -27.13
C MET A 548 -23.54 6.58 -26.06
N ASN A 549 -23.77 7.81 -26.50
CA ASN A 549 -23.92 8.99 -25.65
C ASN A 549 -25.29 9.65 -25.90
N ASP A 550 -26.14 9.66 -24.87
CA ASP A 550 -27.46 10.28 -24.89
C ASP A 550 -27.33 11.81 -24.79
N ARG A 551 -27.84 12.51 -25.81
CA ARG A 551 -27.71 13.97 -25.94
C ARG A 551 -28.62 14.76 -24.98
N LYS A 552 -29.76 14.19 -24.57
CA LYS A 552 -30.73 14.81 -23.65
C LYS A 552 -30.29 14.61 -22.19
N GLN A 553 -29.97 13.36 -21.83
CA GLN A 553 -29.68 12.93 -20.47
C GLN A 553 -28.20 13.11 -20.08
N ARG A 554 -27.29 13.25 -21.06
CA ARG A 554 -25.83 13.32 -20.88
C ARG A 554 -25.28 12.09 -20.17
N ILE A 555 -25.72 10.92 -20.63
CA ILE A 555 -25.33 9.61 -20.11
C ILE A 555 -24.63 8.84 -21.22
N THR A 556 -23.53 8.21 -20.86
CA THR A 556 -22.71 7.40 -21.77
C THR A 556 -22.70 5.96 -21.29
N ALA A 557 -23.05 5.02 -22.18
CA ALA A 557 -23.12 3.59 -21.87
C ALA A 557 -22.83 2.74 -23.12
N PRO A 558 -22.42 1.47 -22.97
CA PRO A 558 -22.37 0.53 -24.10
C PRO A 558 -23.74 0.39 -24.79
N LYS A 559 -23.73 0.11 -26.08
CA LYS A 559 -24.96 -0.05 -26.90
C LYS A 559 -25.97 -1.09 -26.37
N GLU A 560 -25.53 -2.05 -25.55
CA GLU A 560 -26.41 -3.04 -24.92
C GLU A 560 -27.46 -2.44 -23.96
N TYR A 561 -27.26 -1.21 -23.47
CA TYR A 561 -28.18 -0.47 -22.59
C TYR A 561 -29.03 0.56 -23.33
N VAL A 562 -28.94 0.62 -24.67
CA VAL A 562 -29.72 1.54 -25.50
C VAL A 562 -30.91 0.79 -26.07
N HIS A 563 -32.12 1.23 -25.73
CA HIS A 563 -33.37 0.67 -26.25
C HIS A 563 -33.71 1.29 -27.61
N GLY A 564 -34.02 0.46 -28.60
CA GLY A 564 -34.47 0.91 -29.92
C GLY A 564 -34.63 -0.24 -30.92
N PRO A 565 -34.97 0.04 -32.19
CA PRO A 565 -35.14 -0.98 -33.21
C PRO A 565 -33.91 -1.89 -33.40
N SER A 566 -32.69 -1.39 -33.16
CA SER A 566 -31.46 -2.19 -33.27
C SER A 566 -31.18 -3.07 -32.04
N ASN A 567 -31.88 -2.83 -30.93
CA ASN A 567 -31.71 -3.54 -29.65
C ASN A 567 -33.02 -3.45 -28.82
N PRO A 568 -34.04 -4.28 -29.13
CA PRO A 568 -35.32 -4.24 -28.44
C PRO A 568 -35.20 -4.70 -26.96
N ASP A 569 -34.47 -5.79 -26.73
CA ASP A 569 -34.27 -6.41 -25.42
C ASP A 569 -33.06 -5.81 -24.66
N ALA A 570 -32.93 -4.48 -24.71
CA ALA A 570 -31.80 -3.79 -24.09
C ALA A 570 -31.80 -3.90 -22.55
N LYS A 571 -30.60 -3.93 -21.98
CA LYS A 571 -30.37 -4.08 -20.53
C LYS A 571 -30.65 -2.77 -19.79
N THR A 572 -31.14 -2.86 -18.55
CA THR A 572 -31.25 -1.70 -17.65
C THR A 572 -29.88 -1.25 -17.15
N LEU A 573 -29.69 0.07 -16.97
CA LEU A 573 -28.42 0.64 -16.55
C LEU A 573 -28.08 0.26 -15.08
N PRO A 574 -26.88 -0.29 -14.80
CA PRO A 574 -26.49 -0.68 -13.45
C PRO A 574 -26.56 0.49 -12.45
N GLY A 575 -27.35 0.31 -11.38
CA GLY A 575 -27.52 1.32 -10.33
C GLY A 575 -28.31 2.57 -10.75
N ARG A 576 -29.08 2.52 -11.85
CA ARG A 576 -29.90 3.64 -12.35
C ARG A 576 -31.28 3.17 -12.81
N THR A 577 -32.17 2.92 -11.87
CA THR A 577 -33.59 2.64 -12.15
C THR A 577 -34.30 3.86 -12.77
N GLY A 578 -35.30 3.62 -13.62
CA GLY A 578 -36.09 4.66 -14.30
C GLY A 578 -35.39 5.44 -15.43
N ILE A 579 -34.07 5.26 -15.62
CA ILE A 579 -33.29 5.92 -16.68
C ILE A 579 -33.18 5.00 -17.89
N VAL A 580 -33.84 5.38 -18.99
CA VAL A 580 -33.86 4.64 -20.26
C VAL A 580 -33.14 5.45 -21.32
N MET A 581 -32.01 4.95 -21.82
CA MET A 581 -31.35 5.53 -23.01
C MET A 581 -32.06 5.02 -24.26
N ARG A 582 -32.46 5.95 -25.14
CA ARG A 582 -33.16 5.62 -26.39
C ARG A 582 -32.26 5.81 -27.61
N GLU A 583 -32.38 4.92 -28.58
CA GLU A 583 -31.59 4.96 -29.82
C GLU A 583 -31.78 6.29 -30.58
N GLU A 584 -33.00 6.85 -30.58
CA GLU A 584 -33.34 8.15 -31.18
C GLU A 584 -32.59 9.37 -30.59
N ASP A 585 -32.11 9.26 -29.34
CA ASP A 585 -31.42 10.32 -28.60
C ASP A 585 -29.91 10.09 -28.44
N CYS A 586 -29.44 8.93 -28.88
CA CYS A 586 -28.08 8.47 -28.72
C CYS A 586 -27.27 8.67 -30.01
N THR A 587 -26.01 9.07 -29.88
CA THR A 587 -25.03 8.97 -30.97
C THR A 587 -23.73 8.35 -30.49
N PRO A 588 -22.88 7.78 -31.37
CA PRO A 588 -21.60 7.20 -30.99
C PRO A 588 -20.78 8.12 -30.09
N SER A 589 -20.21 7.57 -29.03
CA SER A 589 -19.56 8.36 -27.98
C SER A 589 -18.23 8.96 -28.41
N ALA A 590 -17.53 8.23 -29.28
CA ALA A 590 -16.37 8.62 -30.06
C ALA A 590 -16.54 8.06 -31.50
N PRO A 591 -15.83 8.58 -32.50
CA PRO A 591 -15.78 8.00 -33.84
C PRO A 591 -14.85 6.78 -33.91
N ALA A 592 -14.76 6.12 -35.07
CA ALA A 592 -13.89 4.97 -35.25
C ALA A 592 -12.40 5.30 -34.98
N PRO A 593 -11.64 4.44 -34.24
CA PRO A 593 -10.23 4.69 -33.93
C PRO A 593 -9.35 4.87 -35.17
N GLU A 594 -9.65 4.14 -36.24
CA GLU A 594 -9.05 4.24 -37.58
C GLU A 594 -8.83 5.69 -38.03
N VAL A 595 -9.81 6.58 -37.81
CA VAL A 595 -9.74 7.96 -38.31
C VAL A 595 -8.56 8.71 -37.69
N PHE A 596 -8.25 8.46 -36.42
CA PHE A 596 -7.10 9.08 -35.76
C PHE A 596 -5.77 8.45 -36.21
N TYR A 597 -5.71 7.12 -36.38
CA TYR A 597 -4.52 6.43 -36.89
C TYR A 597 -4.19 6.87 -38.32
N MET A 598 -5.17 6.83 -39.23
CA MET A 598 -5.02 7.28 -40.61
C MET A 598 -4.65 8.77 -40.70
N LYS A 599 -5.15 9.62 -39.78
CA LYS A 599 -4.75 11.05 -39.71
C LYS A 599 -3.28 11.22 -39.31
N ILE A 600 -2.71 10.35 -38.48
CA ILE A 600 -1.26 10.34 -38.19
C ILE A 600 -0.47 9.84 -39.41
N LEU A 601 -0.92 8.77 -40.05
CA LEU A 601 -0.21 8.13 -41.18
C LEU A 601 -0.18 9.02 -42.42
N THR A 602 -1.27 9.72 -42.74
CA THR A 602 -1.36 10.67 -43.88
C THR A 602 -0.72 12.03 -43.60
N THR A 603 -0.69 12.49 -42.34
CA THR A 603 -0.10 13.80 -42.00
C THR A 603 1.40 13.84 -42.28
N LYS A 604 1.86 14.91 -42.93
CA LYS A 604 3.26 15.15 -43.31
C LYS A 604 3.92 16.06 -42.26
N GLY A 605 5.11 15.65 -41.80
CA GLY A 605 5.86 16.34 -40.74
C GLY A 605 5.96 15.55 -39.42
N PHE A 606 5.19 14.47 -39.24
CA PHE A 606 5.46 13.46 -38.21
C PHE A 606 6.66 12.59 -38.60
N THR A 607 7.39 12.09 -37.60
CA THR A 607 8.61 11.30 -37.81
C THR A 607 8.33 9.82 -38.06
N ALA A 608 9.32 9.06 -38.53
CA ALA A 608 9.18 7.63 -38.81
C ALA A 608 8.69 6.85 -37.57
N ARG A 609 9.26 7.15 -36.39
CA ARG A 609 8.83 6.58 -35.10
C ARG A 609 7.35 6.78 -34.84
N GLN A 610 6.87 8.02 -34.98
CA GLN A 610 5.47 8.39 -34.72
C GLN A 610 4.49 7.69 -35.66
N LYS A 611 4.85 7.54 -36.94
CA LYS A 611 4.02 6.81 -37.91
C LYS A 611 4.02 5.31 -37.66
N ILE A 612 5.15 4.71 -37.32
CA ILE A 612 5.24 3.30 -36.93
C ILE A 612 4.42 3.03 -35.66
N ASP A 613 4.50 3.90 -34.66
CA ASP A 613 3.72 3.75 -33.42
C ASP A 613 2.21 3.81 -33.67
N ALA A 614 1.75 4.61 -34.64
CA ALA A 614 0.35 4.62 -35.08
C ALA A 614 -0.03 3.37 -35.90
N ALA A 615 0.80 2.94 -36.85
CA ALA A 615 0.53 1.76 -37.68
C ALA A 615 0.48 0.47 -36.84
N LEU A 616 1.44 0.28 -35.93
CA LEU A 616 1.48 -0.90 -35.05
C LEU A 616 0.29 -0.95 -34.09
N ALA A 617 -0.08 0.19 -33.49
CA ALA A 617 -1.25 0.26 -32.62
C ALA A 617 -2.55 -0.03 -33.40
N TYR A 618 -2.69 0.49 -34.63
CA TYR A 618 -3.85 0.21 -35.47
C TYR A 618 -3.92 -1.27 -35.87
N ALA A 619 -2.78 -1.88 -36.22
CA ALA A 619 -2.67 -3.31 -36.54
C ALA A 619 -3.01 -4.21 -35.33
N ASP A 620 -2.59 -3.83 -34.12
CA ASP A 620 -2.97 -4.54 -32.89
C ASP A 620 -4.47 -4.41 -32.58
N TRP A 621 -5.09 -3.25 -32.84
CA TRP A 621 -6.54 -3.07 -32.74
C TRP A 621 -7.29 -3.92 -33.76
N LEU A 622 -6.87 -3.90 -35.04
CA LEU A 622 -7.46 -4.73 -36.09
C LEU A 622 -7.37 -6.23 -35.75
N ASN A 623 -6.23 -6.69 -35.23
CA ASN A 623 -6.07 -8.04 -34.69
C ASN A 623 -7.07 -8.33 -33.55
N TYR A 624 -7.24 -7.42 -32.58
CA TYR A 624 -8.22 -7.55 -31.50
C TYR A 624 -9.66 -7.63 -32.01
N LYS A 625 -9.98 -6.91 -33.10
CA LYS A 625 -11.27 -6.97 -33.80
C LYS A 625 -11.45 -8.23 -34.67
N GLY A 626 -10.43 -9.08 -34.79
CA GLY A 626 -10.43 -10.30 -35.60
C GLY A 626 -10.12 -10.08 -37.09
N LEU A 627 -9.71 -8.88 -37.49
CA LEU A 627 -9.43 -8.48 -38.88
C LEU A 627 -7.97 -8.77 -39.26
N GLY A 628 -7.56 -10.03 -39.12
CA GLY A 628 -6.15 -10.46 -39.21
C GLY A 628 -5.42 -10.06 -40.49
N SER A 629 -6.06 -10.18 -41.67
CA SER A 629 -5.43 -9.81 -42.95
C SER A 629 -5.22 -8.30 -43.09
N THR A 630 -6.17 -7.48 -42.64
CA THR A 630 -6.01 -6.01 -42.63
C THR A 630 -4.99 -5.56 -41.59
N ALA A 631 -4.82 -6.33 -40.51
CA ALA A 631 -3.70 -6.12 -39.59
C ALA A 631 -2.35 -6.45 -40.25
N GLU A 632 -2.27 -7.54 -41.04
CA GLU A 632 -1.07 -7.90 -41.84
C GLU A 632 -0.67 -6.75 -42.76
N ASP A 633 -1.61 -6.20 -43.55
CA ASP A 633 -1.39 -5.02 -44.41
C ASP A 633 -0.80 -3.83 -43.63
N MET A 634 -1.29 -3.57 -42.41
CA MET A 634 -0.80 -2.47 -41.56
C MET A 634 0.59 -2.74 -40.96
N TYR A 635 0.95 -3.99 -40.65
CA TYR A 635 2.33 -4.32 -40.26
C TYR A 635 3.30 -4.27 -41.44
N THR A 636 2.87 -4.65 -42.65
CA THR A 636 3.67 -4.46 -43.87
C THR A 636 3.91 -2.96 -44.12
N TRP A 637 2.88 -2.12 -44.02
CA TRP A 637 3.06 -0.68 -44.15
C TRP A 637 3.97 -0.08 -43.06
N ALA A 638 3.89 -0.59 -41.83
CA ALA A 638 4.84 -0.23 -40.77
C ALA A 638 6.29 -0.63 -41.11
N MET A 639 6.49 -1.77 -41.78
CA MET A 639 7.80 -2.21 -42.25
C MET A 639 8.30 -1.31 -43.38
N ASP A 640 7.46 -0.98 -44.37
CA ASP A 640 7.81 -0.07 -45.46
C ASP A 640 8.24 1.32 -44.95
N ILE A 641 7.58 1.83 -43.90
CA ILE A 641 7.98 3.07 -43.22
C ILE A 641 9.33 2.90 -42.50
N ALA A 642 9.55 1.77 -41.84
CA ALA A 642 10.81 1.48 -41.12
C ALA A 642 12.01 1.29 -42.07
N THR A 643 11.80 0.65 -43.22
CA THR A 643 12.84 0.43 -44.24
C THR A 643 13.11 1.69 -45.05
N SER A 644 12.08 2.50 -45.35
CA SER A 644 12.24 3.81 -45.99
C SER A 644 12.96 4.84 -45.10
N GLY A 645 13.03 4.59 -43.79
CA GLY A 645 13.77 5.40 -42.82
C GLY A 645 15.28 5.12 -42.76
N LEU A 646 15.80 4.11 -43.47
CA LEU A 646 17.22 3.74 -43.43
C LEU A 646 18.09 4.60 -44.36
N PRO A 647 19.35 4.88 -43.97
CA PRO A 647 20.34 5.54 -44.84
C PRO A 647 21.07 4.57 -45.79
N TYR A 648 20.72 3.28 -45.77
CA TYR A 648 21.35 2.19 -46.54
C TYR A 648 20.26 1.23 -47.08
N ASP A 649 20.63 0.30 -47.97
CA ASP A 649 19.68 -0.68 -48.52
C ASP A 649 19.13 -1.62 -47.44
N ALA A 650 17.82 -1.52 -47.19
CA ALA A 650 17.08 -2.37 -46.28
C ALA A 650 17.22 -3.87 -46.59
N SER A 651 17.40 -4.24 -47.86
CA SER A 651 17.52 -5.65 -48.28
C SER A 651 18.75 -6.35 -47.68
N ALA A 652 19.79 -5.59 -47.28
CA ALA A 652 20.97 -6.13 -46.60
C ALA A 652 20.70 -6.59 -45.16
N VAL A 653 19.67 -6.04 -44.51
CA VAL A 653 19.44 -6.11 -43.04
C VAL A 653 18.15 -6.83 -42.66
N VAL A 654 17.10 -6.76 -43.46
CA VAL A 654 15.82 -7.44 -43.21
C VAL A 654 15.26 -8.08 -44.47
N ASP A 655 14.52 -9.17 -44.33
CA ASP A 655 13.53 -9.57 -45.33
C ASP A 655 12.20 -8.86 -45.00
N ALA A 656 11.88 -7.82 -45.76
CA ALA A 656 10.73 -6.96 -45.52
C ALA A 656 9.38 -7.72 -45.55
N LYS A 657 9.31 -8.88 -46.23
CA LYS A 657 8.08 -9.69 -46.25
C LYS A 657 7.89 -10.53 -44.99
N THR A 658 8.97 -11.05 -44.40
CA THR A 658 8.90 -11.97 -43.25
C THR A 658 9.29 -11.32 -41.91
N GLY A 659 9.87 -10.11 -41.93
CA GLY A 659 10.39 -9.47 -40.71
C GLY A 659 11.62 -10.18 -40.10
N ILE A 660 12.25 -11.11 -40.83
CA ILE A 660 13.42 -11.85 -40.34
C ILE A 660 14.68 -11.01 -40.58
N LEU A 661 15.47 -10.78 -39.53
CA LEU A 661 16.70 -9.98 -39.59
C LEU A 661 17.90 -10.80 -40.11
N LYS A 662 18.70 -10.19 -40.97
CA LYS A 662 19.89 -10.76 -41.59
C LYS A 662 21.13 -10.35 -40.80
N ASN A 663 21.70 -11.29 -40.03
CA ASN A 663 22.84 -11.01 -39.15
C ASN A 663 24.18 -11.11 -39.92
N ASN A 664 24.40 -10.17 -40.84
CA ASN A 664 25.55 -10.14 -41.76
C ASN A 664 26.81 -9.48 -41.16
N GLY A 665 26.76 -8.99 -39.91
CA GLY A 665 27.90 -8.49 -39.14
C GLY A 665 28.49 -7.13 -39.56
N LYS A 666 28.09 -6.57 -40.72
CA LYS A 666 28.51 -5.24 -41.20
C LYS A 666 27.49 -4.15 -40.88
N ASP A 667 26.22 -4.43 -41.18
CA ASP A 667 25.11 -3.49 -41.09
C ASP A 667 24.18 -3.92 -39.94
N VAL A 668 23.82 -2.97 -39.07
CA VAL A 668 23.05 -3.24 -37.84
C VAL A 668 21.63 -2.68 -37.97
N ALA A 669 20.63 -3.49 -37.64
CA ALA A 669 19.23 -3.09 -37.73
C ALA A 669 18.87 -1.93 -36.79
N SER A 670 18.03 -1.02 -37.29
CA SER A 670 17.48 0.09 -36.53
C SER A 670 16.46 -0.36 -35.48
N ASP A 671 16.24 0.44 -34.43
CA ASP A 671 15.25 0.08 -33.39
C ASP A 671 13.83 -0.01 -33.97
N ASN A 672 13.51 0.85 -34.96
CA ASN A 672 12.25 0.78 -35.71
C ASN A 672 12.07 -0.57 -36.42
N ILE A 673 13.07 -1.05 -37.15
CA ILE A 673 13.00 -2.37 -37.80
C ILE A 673 12.92 -3.49 -36.76
N MET A 674 13.68 -3.43 -35.67
CA MET A 674 13.58 -4.42 -34.58
C MET A 674 12.17 -4.45 -33.95
N ARG A 675 11.52 -3.29 -33.78
CA ARG A 675 10.17 -3.18 -33.21
C ARG A 675 9.08 -3.70 -34.14
N VAL A 676 9.09 -3.29 -35.42
CA VAL A 676 8.11 -3.80 -36.40
C VAL A 676 8.28 -5.31 -36.60
N SER A 677 9.52 -5.80 -36.67
CA SER A 677 9.82 -7.24 -36.72
C SER A 677 9.25 -7.96 -35.49
N THR A 678 9.46 -7.43 -34.28
CA THR A 678 8.88 -8.01 -33.04
C THR A 678 7.35 -8.06 -33.09
N ALA A 679 6.69 -7.02 -33.62
CA ALA A 679 5.24 -6.96 -33.75
C ALA A 679 4.71 -7.94 -34.81
N LEU A 680 5.37 -8.07 -35.97
CA LEU A 680 5.12 -9.11 -36.96
C LEU A 680 5.21 -10.50 -36.33
N GLY A 681 6.23 -10.76 -35.50
CA GLY A 681 6.36 -12.02 -34.76
C GLY A 681 5.16 -12.32 -33.86
N VAL A 682 4.63 -11.31 -33.15
CA VAL A 682 3.41 -11.45 -32.33
C VAL A 682 2.18 -11.72 -33.20
N HIS A 683 2.05 -11.08 -34.37
CA HIS A 683 0.99 -11.38 -35.32
C HIS A 683 1.11 -12.79 -35.90
N SER A 684 2.31 -13.25 -36.28
CA SER A 684 2.54 -14.64 -36.73
C SER A 684 2.10 -15.66 -35.68
N VAL A 685 2.34 -15.42 -34.38
CA VAL A 685 1.79 -16.26 -33.29
C VAL A 685 0.27 -16.25 -33.27
N LYS A 686 -0.37 -15.06 -33.35
CA LYS A 686 -1.85 -14.94 -33.39
C LYS A 686 -2.46 -15.66 -34.59
N SER A 687 -1.78 -15.63 -35.75
CA SER A 687 -2.17 -16.30 -37.00
C SER A 687 -1.80 -17.79 -37.05
N GLY A 688 -1.10 -18.31 -36.03
CA GLY A 688 -0.74 -19.73 -35.89
C GLY A 688 0.58 -20.16 -36.55
N ASP A 689 1.30 -19.28 -37.24
CA ASP A 689 2.64 -19.57 -37.77
C ASP A 689 3.72 -19.38 -36.69
N LEU A 690 3.82 -20.40 -35.84
CA LEU A 690 4.84 -20.51 -34.81
C LEU A 690 6.27 -20.63 -35.40
N THR A 691 6.42 -21.07 -36.65
CA THR A 691 7.74 -21.27 -37.28
C THR A 691 8.36 -19.97 -37.76
N THR A 692 7.59 -19.12 -38.43
CA THR A 692 8.00 -17.76 -38.79
C THR A 692 8.17 -16.90 -37.55
N ALA A 693 7.25 -16.98 -36.58
CA ALA A 693 7.37 -16.27 -35.30
C ALA A 693 8.69 -16.58 -34.56
N LEU A 694 9.04 -17.87 -34.41
CA LEU A 694 10.29 -18.28 -33.77
C LEU A 694 11.53 -17.79 -34.53
N SER A 695 11.48 -17.80 -35.87
CA SER A 695 12.55 -17.29 -36.73
C SER A 695 12.73 -15.77 -36.58
N ILE A 696 11.63 -15.02 -36.54
CA ILE A 696 11.62 -13.58 -36.25
C ILE A 696 12.24 -13.31 -34.87
N PHE A 697 11.65 -13.84 -33.79
CA PHE A 697 12.09 -13.51 -32.41
C PHE A 697 13.54 -13.91 -32.16
N THR A 698 14.00 -15.06 -32.68
CA THR A 698 15.41 -15.46 -32.56
C THR A 698 16.36 -14.60 -33.42
N SER A 699 15.91 -14.06 -34.56
CA SER A 699 16.70 -13.10 -35.33
C SER A 699 16.83 -11.74 -34.62
N VAL A 700 15.74 -11.21 -34.04
CA VAL A 700 15.75 -9.96 -33.25
C VAL A 700 16.59 -10.11 -31.98
N LEU A 701 16.50 -11.24 -31.27
CA LEU A 701 17.30 -11.50 -30.08
C LEU A 701 18.81 -11.57 -30.41
N LYS A 702 19.18 -12.24 -31.51
CA LYS A 702 20.58 -12.26 -32.00
C LYS A 702 21.07 -10.87 -32.38
N ALA A 703 20.23 -10.06 -33.04
CA ALA A 703 20.59 -8.69 -33.38
C ALA A 703 20.81 -7.83 -32.13
N ARG A 704 19.92 -7.90 -31.12
CA ARG A 704 20.07 -7.16 -29.85
C ARG A 704 21.30 -7.58 -29.03
N ARG A 705 21.68 -8.87 -29.08
CA ARG A 705 22.91 -9.37 -28.44
C ARG A 705 24.20 -8.91 -29.12
N ASN A 706 24.15 -8.59 -30.41
CA ASN A 706 25.30 -8.11 -31.19
C ASN A 706 25.48 -6.58 -31.18
N LEU A 707 24.67 -5.83 -30.42
CA LEU A 707 24.77 -4.36 -30.34
C LEU A 707 26.00 -3.91 -29.54
N PRO A 708 26.62 -2.76 -29.88
CA PRO A 708 27.72 -2.19 -29.11
C PRO A 708 27.26 -1.67 -27.74
N HIS A 709 28.14 -1.66 -26.75
CA HIS A 709 27.90 -1.07 -25.44
C HIS A 709 28.00 0.47 -25.47
N SER A 710 27.17 1.17 -24.69
CA SER A 710 27.32 2.61 -24.51
C SER A 710 28.56 2.97 -23.68
N GLU A 711 29.32 3.97 -24.11
CA GLU A 711 30.53 4.45 -23.42
C GLU A 711 30.23 5.38 -22.22
N THR A 712 28.98 5.78 -21.99
CA THR A 712 28.62 6.90 -21.11
C THR A 712 28.47 6.57 -19.61
N SER A 713 28.54 5.30 -19.20
CA SER A 713 28.15 4.87 -17.85
C SER A 713 29.09 5.28 -16.70
N ASP A 714 30.32 5.71 -16.98
CA ASP A 714 31.40 5.74 -15.97
C ASP A 714 31.54 7.07 -15.19
N ASN A 715 30.63 8.04 -15.38
CA ASN A 715 30.78 9.41 -14.82
C ASN A 715 29.58 10.01 -14.08
N GLN A 716 28.48 9.27 -13.86
CA GLN A 716 27.40 9.76 -12.98
C GLN A 716 27.83 9.73 -11.50
N LYS A 717 28.31 10.88 -10.99
CA LYS A 717 28.63 11.09 -9.58
C LYS A 717 27.41 10.81 -8.69
N ARG A 718 27.50 9.78 -7.84
CA ARG A 718 26.53 9.51 -6.76
C ARG A 718 26.38 10.73 -5.86
N SER A 719 25.29 11.46 -6.00
CA SER A 719 24.89 12.53 -5.08
C SER A 719 24.49 11.93 -3.73
N ARG A 720 24.73 12.67 -2.64
CA ARG A 720 24.30 12.26 -1.29
C ARG A 720 22.80 12.50 -1.13
N PRO A 721 22.07 11.64 -0.40
CA PRO A 721 20.69 11.95 -0.01
C PRO A 721 20.66 13.21 0.87
N THR A 722 19.77 14.14 0.55
CA THR A 722 19.50 15.35 1.35
C THR A 722 18.52 15.03 2.50
N PRO A 723 18.58 15.78 3.61
CA PRO A 723 17.66 15.56 4.74
C PRO A 723 16.23 15.99 4.39
N ALA A 724 15.23 15.31 4.97
CA ALA A 724 13.81 15.44 4.60
C ALA A 724 13.19 16.84 4.77
N LEU A 725 13.82 17.77 5.50
CA LEU A 725 13.39 19.18 5.56
C LEU A 725 13.72 19.95 4.29
N ASP A 726 14.84 19.65 3.64
CA ASP A 726 15.22 20.27 2.37
C ASP A 726 14.36 19.74 1.22
N GLU A 727 13.95 18.46 1.26
CA GLU A 727 13.04 17.87 0.26
C GLU A 727 11.71 18.65 0.15
N TYR A 728 11.12 19.04 1.28
CA TYR A 728 9.88 19.81 1.30
C TYR A 728 10.07 21.25 0.78
N LEU A 729 11.20 21.88 1.09
CA LEU A 729 11.53 23.23 0.60
C LEU A 729 11.86 23.23 -0.90
N GLU A 730 12.65 22.27 -1.37
CA GLU A 730 12.93 22.08 -2.80
C GLU A 730 11.64 21.71 -3.57
N LYS A 731 10.73 20.94 -2.99
CA LYS A 731 9.42 20.67 -3.63
C LYS A 731 8.54 21.92 -3.77
N ILE A 732 8.56 22.83 -2.80
CA ILE A 732 7.89 24.13 -2.90
C ILE A 732 8.59 25.04 -3.92
N LYS A 733 9.93 25.08 -3.91
CA LYS A 733 10.74 25.87 -4.85
C LYS A 733 10.54 25.42 -6.30
N ASN A 734 10.56 24.10 -6.55
CA ASN A 734 10.36 23.52 -7.88
C ASN A 734 8.95 23.80 -8.41
N MET A 735 7.92 23.86 -7.57
CA MET A 735 6.56 24.28 -7.95
C MET A 735 6.47 25.74 -8.48
N PHE A 736 7.54 26.54 -8.35
CA PHE A 736 7.67 27.88 -8.94
C PHE A 736 8.76 27.98 -10.03
N VAL A 737 9.38 26.86 -10.41
CA VAL A 737 10.25 26.76 -11.60
C VAL A 737 9.35 26.39 -12.79
N PRO A 738 9.44 27.05 -13.96
CA PRO A 738 8.65 26.66 -15.12
C PRO A 738 9.12 25.30 -15.66
N SER A 739 8.19 24.37 -15.91
CA SER A 739 8.51 23.09 -16.52
C SER A 739 8.98 23.25 -17.97
N VAL A 740 10.09 22.59 -18.30
CA VAL A 740 10.61 22.52 -19.68
C VAL A 740 9.97 21.32 -20.40
N TYR A 741 9.59 21.49 -21.66
CA TYR A 741 9.11 20.37 -22.48
C TYR A 741 10.31 19.46 -22.83
N PRO A 742 10.24 18.14 -22.61
CA PRO A 742 11.40 17.25 -22.76
C PRO A 742 11.92 17.23 -24.20
N GLU A 743 13.22 16.96 -24.36
CA GLU A 743 13.87 16.86 -25.66
C GLU A 743 13.27 15.74 -26.54
N ALA A 744 13.55 15.78 -27.84
CA ALA A 744 13.04 14.78 -28.78
C ALA A 744 13.59 13.38 -28.45
N PRO A 745 12.76 12.33 -28.35
CA PRO A 745 13.27 10.96 -28.35
C PRO A 745 13.90 10.65 -29.72
N SER A 746 14.84 9.71 -29.76
CA SER A 746 15.40 9.24 -31.04
C SER A 746 14.31 8.76 -31.98
N ASP A 747 14.42 9.13 -33.26
CA ASP A 747 13.53 8.69 -34.32
C ASP A 747 13.62 7.19 -34.62
N GLY A 748 14.55 6.45 -34.01
CA GLY A 748 14.63 5.00 -34.05
C GLY A 748 15.07 4.42 -35.40
N ASN A 749 15.46 5.27 -36.37
CA ASN A 749 16.04 4.89 -37.65
C ASN A 749 17.54 4.50 -37.53
N GLU A 750 18.18 4.88 -36.42
CA GLU A 750 19.55 4.49 -36.09
C GLU A 750 19.59 3.15 -35.34
N PRO A 751 20.73 2.42 -35.37
CA PRO A 751 20.93 1.24 -34.54
C PRO A 751 20.94 1.60 -33.05
N PRO A 752 20.20 0.88 -32.18
CA PRO A 752 20.24 1.11 -30.74
C PRO A 752 21.57 0.62 -30.14
N VAL A 753 22.02 1.26 -29.05
CA VAL A 753 23.16 0.82 -28.22
C VAL A 753 22.69 -0.05 -27.05
N ARG A 754 23.59 -0.86 -26.47
CA ARG A 754 23.29 -1.59 -25.23
C ARG A 754 23.36 -0.64 -24.03
N ASP A 755 22.21 -0.48 -23.40
CA ASP A 755 21.89 0.36 -22.26
C ASP A 755 21.47 -0.50 -21.05
N ALA A 756 20.98 0.14 -19.97
CA ALA A 756 20.48 -0.55 -18.78
C ALA A 756 19.15 -1.31 -19.01
N SER A 757 18.33 -0.92 -20.00
CA SER A 757 17.05 -1.58 -20.32
C SER A 757 17.17 -2.74 -21.32
N SER A 758 18.25 -2.81 -22.11
CA SER A 758 18.51 -3.86 -23.10
C SER A 758 18.32 -5.29 -22.58
N PRO A 759 18.79 -5.69 -21.38
CA PRO A 759 18.46 -7.00 -20.80
C PRO A 759 16.95 -7.29 -20.70
N CYS A 760 16.13 -6.28 -20.39
CA CYS A 760 14.69 -6.42 -20.25
C CYS A 760 13.96 -6.40 -21.61
N HIS A 761 14.59 -5.85 -22.66
CA HIS A 761 14.20 -6.12 -24.05
C HIS A 761 14.49 -7.57 -24.47
N GLU A 762 15.66 -8.10 -24.09
CA GLU A 762 16.02 -9.49 -24.40
C GLU A 762 15.11 -10.50 -23.67
N ALA A 763 14.86 -10.31 -22.37
CA ALA A 763 13.98 -11.16 -21.58
C ALA A 763 12.55 -11.22 -22.13
N GLY A 764 12.03 -10.11 -22.67
CA GLY A 764 10.73 -10.10 -23.35
C GLY A 764 10.71 -11.02 -24.59
N LEU A 765 11.76 -10.98 -25.41
CA LEU A 765 11.92 -11.88 -26.56
C LEU A 765 12.12 -13.34 -26.12
N MET A 766 12.91 -13.58 -25.08
CA MET A 766 13.13 -14.91 -24.50
C MET A 766 11.84 -15.51 -23.94
N THR A 767 10.95 -14.68 -23.38
CA THR A 767 9.63 -15.12 -22.88
C THR A 767 8.74 -15.63 -24.02
N TYR A 768 8.61 -14.88 -25.12
CA TYR A 768 7.91 -15.34 -26.33
C TYR A 768 8.53 -16.61 -26.93
N ILE A 769 9.86 -16.69 -26.99
CA ILE A 769 10.57 -17.90 -27.48
C ILE A 769 10.26 -19.10 -26.57
N GLY A 770 10.23 -18.92 -25.25
CA GLY A 770 9.87 -19.94 -24.29
C GLY A 770 8.44 -20.45 -24.47
N GLU A 771 7.47 -19.55 -24.63
CA GLU A 771 6.07 -19.90 -24.92
C GLU A 771 5.92 -20.70 -26.21
N ILE A 772 6.53 -20.24 -27.31
CA ILE A 772 6.45 -20.94 -28.60
C ILE A 772 7.08 -22.33 -28.49
N LEU A 773 8.25 -22.47 -27.87
CA LEU A 773 8.91 -23.76 -27.71
C LEU A 773 8.15 -24.71 -26.78
N TYR A 774 7.56 -24.18 -25.70
CA TYR A 774 6.70 -24.94 -24.78
C TYR A 774 5.44 -25.48 -25.49
N ALA A 775 4.81 -24.66 -26.33
CA ALA A 775 3.58 -25.01 -27.04
C ALA A 775 3.80 -25.94 -28.25
N SER A 776 4.95 -25.82 -28.94
CA SER A 776 5.17 -26.48 -30.24
C SER A 776 6.15 -27.66 -30.26
N SER A 777 7.09 -27.73 -29.31
CA SER A 777 8.30 -28.55 -29.49
C SER A 777 8.74 -29.30 -28.23
N SER A 778 9.07 -28.58 -27.16
CA SER A 778 9.68 -29.15 -25.95
C SER A 778 9.32 -28.31 -24.73
N LYS A 779 8.58 -28.90 -23.79
CA LYS A 779 8.10 -28.23 -22.58
C LYS A 779 9.24 -27.85 -21.65
N GLU A 780 10.20 -28.74 -21.41
CA GLU A 780 11.40 -28.42 -20.62
C GLU A 780 12.27 -27.35 -21.28
N THR A 781 12.39 -27.33 -22.62
CA THR A 781 13.16 -26.29 -23.31
C THR A 781 12.44 -24.94 -23.24
N GLY A 782 11.13 -24.90 -23.46
CA GLY A 782 10.34 -23.67 -23.33
C GLY A 782 10.41 -23.08 -21.91
N LEU A 783 10.22 -23.92 -20.88
CA LEU A 783 10.40 -23.54 -19.49
C LEU A 783 11.78 -22.94 -19.21
N ALA A 784 12.86 -23.54 -19.74
CA ALA A 784 14.21 -23.04 -19.53
C ALA A 784 14.38 -21.61 -20.08
N TRP A 785 13.88 -21.33 -21.29
CA TRP A 785 13.91 -19.97 -21.85
C TRP A 785 13.12 -18.96 -21.02
N THR A 786 11.95 -19.33 -20.49
CA THR A 786 11.14 -18.45 -19.63
C THR A 786 11.79 -18.23 -18.25
N ARG A 787 12.40 -19.25 -17.65
CA ARG A 787 13.16 -19.12 -16.40
C ARG A 787 14.37 -18.22 -16.59
N ASP A 788 15.18 -18.45 -17.62
CA ASP A 788 16.38 -17.67 -17.89
C ASP A 788 16.04 -16.20 -18.22
N ALA A 789 14.85 -15.93 -18.77
CA ALA A 789 14.30 -14.58 -18.93
C ALA A 789 13.94 -13.91 -17.60
N VAL A 790 13.27 -14.65 -16.70
CA VAL A 790 12.96 -14.20 -15.33
C VAL A 790 14.26 -13.86 -14.58
N ASP A 791 15.23 -14.77 -14.57
CA ASP A 791 16.54 -14.61 -13.93
C ASP A 791 17.27 -13.35 -14.46
N MET A 792 17.21 -13.11 -15.77
CA MET A 792 17.80 -11.92 -16.42
C MET A 792 17.11 -10.61 -16.02
N THR A 793 15.79 -10.60 -15.78
CA THR A 793 15.08 -9.41 -15.29
C THR A 793 15.24 -9.17 -13.79
N GLU A 794 15.41 -10.23 -13.00
CA GLU A 794 15.56 -10.11 -11.54
C GLU A 794 16.94 -9.53 -11.16
N SER A 795 18.02 -9.99 -11.80
CA SER A 795 19.37 -9.44 -11.58
C SER A 795 19.43 -7.93 -11.86
N VAL A 796 18.87 -7.49 -12.99
CA VAL A 796 18.82 -6.07 -13.36
C VAL A 796 18.02 -5.23 -12.36
N LEU A 797 16.92 -5.77 -11.81
CA LEU A 797 16.13 -5.09 -10.78
C LEU A 797 16.82 -5.01 -9.40
N LEU A 798 17.79 -5.89 -9.15
CA LEU A 798 18.67 -5.86 -7.98
C LEU A 798 19.83 -4.86 -8.15
N ASP A 799 20.41 -4.77 -9.35
CA ASP A 799 21.49 -3.81 -9.67
C ASP A 799 21.00 -2.35 -9.76
N LEU A 800 19.76 -2.14 -10.22
CA LEU A 800 19.17 -0.80 -10.31
C LEU A 800 18.88 -0.20 -8.92
N PRO A 801 19.18 1.10 -8.68
CA PRO A 801 18.87 1.78 -7.42
C PRO A 801 17.41 1.63 -6.98
N SER A 802 17.19 1.44 -5.68
CA SER A 802 15.85 1.28 -5.12
C SER A 802 15.03 2.56 -5.32
N ALA A 803 13.73 2.43 -5.59
CA ALA A 803 12.86 3.58 -5.86
C ALA A 803 12.64 4.50 -4.64
N SER A 804 13.13 4.14 -3.44
CA SER A 804 13.23 5.01 -2.27
C SER A 804 14.55 5.81 -2.18
N SER A 805 15.57 5.44 -2.95
CA SER A 805 16.86 6.16 -3.05
C SER A 805 16.92 7.17 -4.20
N ILE A 806 15.97 7.13 -5.12
CA ILE A 806 15.89 8.05 -6.27
C ILE A 806 15.30 9.39 -5.81
N GLY A 807 16.16 10.40 -5.71
CA GLY A 807 15.75 11.79 -5.52
C GLY A 807 14.83 12.27 -6.65
N SER A 808 13.79 13.04 -6.31
CA SER A 808 12.54 13.20 -7.07
C SER A 808 12.59 13.91 -8.43
N VAL A 809 13.78 14.17 -8.99
CA VAL A 809 13.97 15.00 -10.20
C VAL A 809 14.98 14.42 -11.22
N TYR A 810 15.97 13.62 -10.81
CA TYR A 810 17.23 13.50 -11.57
C TYR A 810 17.52 12.17 -12.29
N ASN A 811 16.61 11.19 -12.30
CA ASN A 811 16.86 9.89 -12.96
C ASN A 811 15.56 9.26 -13.52
N GLU A 812 14.99 9.91 -14.53
CA GLU A 812 13.80 9.39 -15.24
C GLU A 812 14.09 8.10 -16.02
N GLU A 813 15.24 8.03 -16.70
CA GLU A 813 15.71 6.84 -17.43
C GLU A 813 15.78 5.58 -16.54
N ILE A 814 16.31 5.71 -15.31
CA ILE A 814 16.37 4.62 -14.32
C ILE A 814 14.95 4.23 -13.87
N ARG A 815 14.03 5.21 -13.72
CA ARG A 815 12.63 4.96 -13.38
C ARG A 815 11.91 4.20 -14.49
N GLU A 816 12.05 4.62 -15.76
CA GLU A 816 11.48 3.93 -16.91
C GLU A 816 12.05 2.51 -17.03
N THR A 817 13.38 2.36 -16.94
CA THR A 817 14.06 1.06 -16.95
C THR A 817 13.53 0.14 -15.85
N ARG A 818 13.43 0.63 -14.59
CA ARG A 818 12.90 -0.16 -13.47
C ARG A 818 11.44 -0.57 -13.69
N ASN A 819 10.60 0.33 -14.19
CA ASN A 819 9.20 0.04 -14.51
C ASN A 819 9.07 -0.99 -15.64
N ARG A 820 9.90 -0.90 -16.68
CA ARG A 820 9.97 -1.86 -17.79
C ARG A 820 10.39 -3.24 -17.31
N CYS A 821 11.48 -3.32 -16.56
CA CYS A 821 11.99 -4.58 -16.01
C CYS A 821 11.01 -5.21 -15.01
N SER A 822 10.33 -4.41 -14.18
CA SER A 822 9.20 -4.87 -13.33
C SER A 822 8.10 -5.55 -14.17
N SER A 823 7.70 -4.90 -15.27
CA SER A 823 6.68 -5.41 -16.17
C SER A 823 7.12 -6.72 -16.85
N CYS A 824 8.36 -6.80 -17.33
CA CYS A 824 8.91 -8.02 -17.93
C CYS A 824 9.00 -9.17 -16.92
N LEU A 825 9.50 -8.93 -15.69
CA LEU A 825 9.61 -9.95 -14.65
C LEU A 825 8.26 -10.54 -14.26
N LYS A 826 7.22 -9.69 -14.12
CA LYS A 826 5.83 -10.13 -13.88
C LYS A 826 5.32 -11.07 -14.97
N VAL A 827 5.49 -10.70 -16.23
CA VAL A 827 5.01 -11.49 -17.38
C VAL A 827 5.76 -12.82 -17.42
N GLY A 828 7.08 -12.81 -17.27
CA GLY A 828 7.89 -14.02 -17.18
C GLY A 828 7.44 -14.97 -16.06
N LEU A 829 7.24 -14.47 -14.83
CA LEU A 829 6.75 -15.28 -13.70
C LEU A 829 5.31 -15.78 -13.91
N SER A 830 4.42 -14.95 -14.46
CA SER A 830 3.04 -15.34 -14.78
C SER A 830 2.99 -16.48 -15.81
N ASN A 831 3.87 -16.40 -16.81
CA ASN A 831 3.91 -17.36 -17.92
C ASN A 831 4.61 -18.65 -17.47
N TRP A 832 5.70 -18.58 -16.70
CA TRP A 832 6.33 -19.74 -16.04
C TRP A 832 5.35 -20.44 -15.09
N ARG A 833 4.61 -19.70 -14.26
CA ARG A 833 3.54 -20.25 -13.40
C ARG A 833 2.51 -21.02 -14.21
N THR A 834 2.02 -20.42 -15.30
CA THR A 834 1.00 -21.02 -16.17
C THR A 834 1.50 -22.30 -16.84
N MET A 835 2.75 -22.33 -17.30
CA MET A 835 3.39 -23.54 -17.84
C MET A 835 3.51 -24.65 -16.79
N VAL A 836 3.96 -24.32 -15.57
CA VAL A 836 4.09 -25.31 -14.48
C VAL A 836 2.74 -25.79 -13.94
N ASP A 837 1.72 -24.92 -13.84
CA ASP A 837 0.37 -25.33 -13.45
C ASP A 837 -0.27 -26.29 -14.47
N ASN A 838 -0.02 -26.09 -15.76
CA ASN A 838 -0.39 -27.05 -16.81
C ASN A 838 0.35 -28.39 -16.63
N LEU A 839 1.67 -28.38 -16.40
CA LEU A 839 2.46 -29.59 -16.17
C LEU A 839 2.08 -30.35 -14.88
N VAL A 840 1.74 -29.64 -13.79
CA VAL A 840 1.20 -30.26 -12.57
C VAL A 840 -0.13 -30.95 -12.88
N THR A 841 -0.99 -30.33 -13.68
CA THR A 841 -2.29 -30.88 -14.10
C THR A 841 -2.11 -32.14 -14.96
N GLU A 842 -1.26 -32.08 -15.99
CA GLU A 842 -0.91 -33.23 -16.84
C GLU A 842 -0.27 -34.37 -16.05
N ALA A 843 0.69 -34.08 -15.16
CA ALA A 843 1.34 -35.08 -14.34
C ALA A 843 0.38 -35.73 -13.32
N THR A 844 -0.59 -34.98 -12.80
CA THR A 844 -1.64 -35.52 -11.93
C THR A 844 -2.58 -36.45 -12.70
N ALA A 845 -2.99 -36.07 -13.91
CA ALA A 845 -3.79 -36.95 -14.77
C ALA A 845 -3.02 -38.22 -15.18
N ALA A 846 -1.72 -38.10 -15.47
CA ALA A 846 -0.85 -39.23 -15.79
C ALA A 846 -0.60 -40.16 -14.60
N GLU A 847 -0.48 -39.62 -13.38
CA GLU A 847 -0.42 -40.41 -12.14
C GLU A 847 -1.73 -41.17 -11.91
N GLN A 848 -2.89 -40.52 -11.98
CA GLN A 848 -4.19 -41.16 -11.84
C GLN A 848 -4.40 -42.27 -12.89
N ALA A 849 -4.02 -42.02 -14.15
CA ALA A 849 -4.07 -43.02 -15.21
C ALA A 849 -3.08 -44.17 -15.00
N ALA A 850 -1.91 -43.94 -14.37
CA ALA A 850 -0.98 -45.00 -14.02
C ALA A 850 -1.52 -45.87 -12.87
N ILE A 851 -2.07 -45.25 -11.82
CA ILE A 851 -2.69 -45.94 -10.68
C ILE A 851 -3.87 -46.80 -11.14
N ALA A 852 -4.78 -46.24 -11.96
CA ALA A 852 -5.95 -46.96 -12.50
C ALA A 852 -5.61 -48.09 -13.50
N ASN A 853 -4.31 -48.31 -13.79
CA ASN A 853 -3.80 -49.46 -14.54
C ASN A 853 -3.08 -50.50 -13.66
N ILE A 854 -2.84 -50.24 -12.36
CA ILE A 854 -2.32 -51.23 -11.42
C ILE A 854 -3.33 -52.37 -11.27
N ASP A 855 -4.60 -52.05 -10.97
CA ASP A 855 -5.70 -53.01 -10.78
C ASP A 855 -6.04 -53.84 -12.03
N LYS A 856 -5.52 -53.42 -13.21
CA LYS A 856 -5.74 -54.07 -14.51
C LYS A 856 -4.54 -54.87 -15.00
N SER A 857 -3.40 -54.80 -14.32
CA SER A 857 -2.14 -55.41 -14.77
C SER A 857 -1.88 -56.75 -14.08
N TRP A 858 -1.82 -57.83 -14.87
CA TRP A 858 -1.40 -59.15 -14.41
C TRP A 858 0.00 -59.16 -13.76
N PHE A 859 0.84 -58.16 -14.07
CA PHE A 859 2.17 -57.96 -13.48
C PHE A 859 2.20 -56.64 -12.69
N GLY A 860 1.52 -56.64 -11.54
CA GLY A 860 1.32 -55.44 -10.71
C GLY A 860 2.61 -54.69 -10.31
N SER A 861 3.75 -55.37 -10.12
CA SER A 861 5.02 -54.73 -9.76
C SER A 861 5.57 -53.79 -10.84
N SER A 862 5.33 -54.08 -12.12
CA SER A 862 5.74 -53.21 -13.23
C SER A 862 4.83 -51.98 -13.34
N ALA A 863 3.52 -52.17 -13.12
CA ALA A 863 2.54 -51.08 -13.11
C ALA A 863 2.76 -50.14 -11.91
N ALA A 864 2.99 -50.68 -10.72
CA ALA A 864 3.31 -49.91 -9.51
C ALA A 864 4.55 -49.03 -9.70
N LYS A 865 5.67 -49.61 -10.17
CA LYS A 865 6.91 -48.85 -10.43
C LYS A 865 6.71 -47.72 -11.45
N LYS A 866 5.80 -47.89 -12.43
CA LYS A 866 5.43 -46.84 -13.40
C LYS A 866 4.56 -45.75 -12.77
N ALA A 867 3.69 -46.10 -11.82
CA ALA A 867 2.93 -45.13 -11.03
C ALA A 867 3.86 -44.33 -10.10
N ASP A 868 4.78 -44.98 -9.37
CA ASP A 868 5.78 -44.32 -8.51
C ASP A 868 6.59 -43.27 -9.28
N GLN A 869 7.00 -43.59 -10.52
CA GLN A 869 7.71 -42.66 -11.41
C GLN A 869 6.85 -41.43 -11.75
N LYS A 870 5.54 -41.60 -12.00
CA LYS A 870 4.62 -40.47 -12.24
C LYS A 870 4.27 -39.68 -10.98
N THR A 871 4.22 -40.32 -9.82
CA THR A 871 4.15 -39.62 -8.52
C THR A 871 5.39 -38.75 -8.28
N LEU A 872 6.58 -39.24 -8.63
CA LEU A 872 7.82 -38.45 -8.53
C LEU A 872 7.82 -37.27 -9.52
N GLU A 873 7.32 -37.48 -10.74
CA GLU A 873 7.19 -36.45 -11.77
C GLU A 873 6.22 -35.33 -11.34
N ARG A 874 5.05 -35.67 -10.78
CA ARG A 874 4.15 -34.66 -10.17
C ARG A 874 4.83 -33.92 -9.01
N LYS A 875 5.54 -34.63 -8.13
CA LYS A 875 6.26 -34.01 -6.99
C LYS A 875 7.33 -33.02 -7.45
N ARG A 876 8.05 -33.30 -8.55
CA ARG A 876 8.98 -32.35 -9.19
C ARG A 876 8.26 -31.05 -9.58
N TRP A 877 7.18 -31.13 -10.36
CA TRP A 877 6.47 -29.93 -10.82
C TRP A 877 5.78 -29.18 -9.68
N GLN A 878 5.32 -29.87 -8.63
CA GLN A 878 4.81 -29.21 -7.41
C GLN A 878 5.90 -28.46 -6.63
N ALA A 879 7.12 -29.00 -6.56
CA ALA A 879 8.25 -28.27 -5.97
C ALA A 879 8.67 -27.06 -6.81
N GLU A 880 8.64 -27.16 -8.14
CA GLU A 880 8.91 -26.02 -9.03
C GLU A 880 7.83 -24.93 -8.89
N LYS A 881 6.54 -25.31 -8.75
CA LYS A 881 5.47 -24.35 -8.42
C LYS A 881 5.72 -23.60 -7.11
N MET A 882 6.17 -24.28 -6.05
CA MET A 882 6.49 -23.63 -4.77
C MET A 882 7.62 -22.60 -4.92
N ILE A 883 8.64 -22.89 -5.74
CA ILE A 883 9.72 -21.93 -6.06
C ILE A 883 9.19 -20.69 -6.80
N ILE A 884 8.25 -20.87 -7.73
CA ILE A 884 7.63 -19.75 -8.46
C ILE A 884 6.76 -18.89 -7.51
N GLU A 885 6.02 -19.51 -6.59
CA GLU A 885 5.18 -18.79 -5.63
C GLU A 885 6.03 -18.01 -4.61
N ASP A 886 7.16 -18.56 -4.14
CA ASP A 886 8.16 -17.87 -3.32
C ASP A 886 8.79 -16.67 -4.06
N ARG A 887 9.29 -16.87 -5.29
CA ARG A 887 9.85 -15.77 -6.11
C ARG A 887 8.82 -14.69 -6.45
N ALA A 888 7.56 -15.06 -6.67
CA ALA A 888 6.47 -14.09 -6.88
C ALA A 888 6.17 -13.27 -5.61
N ASN A 889 6.25 -13.88 -4.42
CA ASN A 889 6.17 -13.16 -3.15
C ASN A 889 7.41 -12.25 -2.92
N GLY A 890 8.59 -12.67 -3.39
CA GLY A 890 9.83 -11.89 -3.43
C GLY A 890 9.75 -10.66 -4.35
N LEU A 891 9.18 -10.80 -5.56
CA LEU A 891 8.98 -9.72 -6.54
C LEU A 891 8.30 -8.49 -5.93
N LEU A 892 7.32 -8.70 -5.04
CA LEU A 892 6.61 -7.64 -4.31
C LEU A 892 7.51 -6.77 -3.41
N ARG A 893 8.78 -7.13 -3.20
CA ARG A 893 9.80 -6.32 -2.53
C ARG A 893 10.62 -5.50 -3.54
N LEU A 894 10.90 -6.04 -4.73
CA LEU A 894 11.76 -5.44 -5.76
C LEU A 894 11.06 -4.38 -6.62
N THR A 895 9.78 -4.58 -6.94
CA THR A 895 9.02 -3.70 -7.85
C THR A 895 8.45 -2.46 -7.15
N ASN A 896 8.41 -2.47 -5.81
CA ASN A 896 7.91 -1.39 -4.96
C ASN A 896 6.41 -1.02 -5.17
N GLU A 897 5.62 -1.92 -5.79
CA GLU A 897 4.24 -1.68 -6.22
C GLU A 897 3.17 -1.69 -5.11
N TYR A 898 3.58 -1.52 -3.85
CA TYR A 898 2.66 -1.09 -2.78
C TYR A 898 2.19 0.36 -2.96
N THR A 899 2.61 1.04 -4.03
CA THR A 899 2.09 2.31 -4.52
C THR A 899 0.62 2.30 -4.96
N LEU A 900 0.02 1.12 -5.22
CA LEU A 900 -1.40 1.00 -5.62
C LEU A 900 -2.38 1.55 -4.56
N TYR A 901 -1.93 1.77 -3.32
CA TYR A 901 -2.59 2.70 -2.40
C TYR A 901 -1.56 3.44 -1.52
N LYS A 902 -1.07 4.61 -1.98
CA LYS A 902 -0.68 5.71 -1.08
C LYS A 902 -1.92 6.56 -0.79
N PRO A 903 -2.72 6.27 0.26
CA PRO A 903 -3.82 7.15 0.60
C PRO A 903 -3.24 8.50 1.03
N SER A 904 -3.62 9.57 0.34
CA SER A 904 -3.43 10.91 0.91
C SER A 904 -4.13 10.96 2.27
N LEU A 905 -3.69 11.80 3.21
CA LEU A 905 -4.36 11.93 4.51
C LEU A 905 -5.87 12.22 4.36
N LYS A 906 -6.24 12.89 3.26
CA LYS A 906 -7.62 13.17 2.87
C LYS A 906 -8.36 11.94 2.31
N THR A 907 -7.68 11.07 1.56
CA THR A 907 -8.23 9.78 1.10
C THR A 907 -8.47 8.86 2.29
N PHE A 908 -7.50 8.75 3.20
CA PHE A 908 -7.60 8.01 4.45
C PHE A 908 -8.76 8.53 5.33
N MET A 909 -8.84 9.84 5.55
CA MET A 909 -9.94 10.44 6.33
C MET A 909 -11.30 10.26 5.65
N ASN A 910 -11.40 10.37 4.31
CA ASN A 910 -12.64 10.11 3.59
C ASN A 910 -13.06 8.62 3.67
N GLN A 911 -12.12 7.69 3.53
CA GLN A 911 -12.38 6.26 3.69
C GLN A 911 -12.77 5.90 5.12
N LEU A 912 -12.10 6.45 6.14
CA LEU A 912 -12.56 6.35 7.54
C LEU A 912 -13.99 6.86 7.66
N THR A 913 -14.28 8.07 7.18
CA THR A 913 -15.62 8.67 7.28
C THR A 913 -16.70 7.84 6.56
N MET A 914 -16.39 7.20 5.43
CA MET A 914 -17.30 6.29 4.74
C MET A 914 -17.44 4.91 5.40
N THR A 915 -16.39 4.40 6.06
CA THR A 915 -16.36 3.06 6.67
C THR A 915 -16.81 3.04 8.13
N LEU A 916 -16.87 4.21 8.79
CA LEU A 916 -17.33 4.37 10.17
C LEU A 916 -18.86 4.38 10.32
N THR A 917 -19.62 4.04 9.27
CA THR A 917 -21.07 3.85 9.30
C THR A 917 -21.46 2.50 8.68
N TYR A 918 -22.02 1.62 9.51
CA TYR A 918 -22.35 0.20 9.28
C TYR A 918 -23.61 -0.02 8.39
N PRO A 919 -23.98 -1.26 8.03
CA PRO A 919 -23.15 -2.27 7.34
C PRO A 919 -23.91 -2.98 6.18
N PHE A 920 -23.16 -3.57 5.23
CA PHE A 920 -23.62 -4.73 4.42
C PHE A 920 -24.97 -4.64 3.67
N ASP A 921 -25.35 -3.48 3.13
CA ASP A 921 -26.43 -3.37 2.13
C ASP A 921 -26.09 -2.32 1.04
N PRO A 922 -25.95 -2.71 -0.24
CA PRO A 922 -25.68 -1.77 -1.34
C PRO A 922 -26.95 -1.10 -1.93
N SER A 923 -28.16 -1.43 -1.45
CA SER A 923 -29.42 -0.95 -2.03
C SER A 923 -29.93 0.37 -1.45
N ILE A 924 -29.49 0.75 -0.24
CA ILE A 924 -30.09 1.86 0.52
C ILE A 924 -29.40 3.19 0.23
N ASN A 925 -30.16 4.23 -0.16
CA ASN A 925 -29.60 5.56 -0.42
C ASN A 925 -29.32 6.35 0.88
N HIS A 926 -28.05 6.43 1.27
CA HIS A 926 -27.65 6.74 2.65
C HIS A 926 -27.81 8.20 3.14
N THR A 927 -28.15 9.17 2.27
CA THR A 927 -28.07 10.62 2.60
C THR A 927 -28.95 11.08 3.79
N HIS A 928 -29.90 10.26 4.24
CA HIS A 928 -30.84 10.58 5.31
C HIS A 928 -30.67 9.74 6.60
N MET A 929 -29.68 8.84 6.67
CA MET A 929 -29.61 7.73 7.63
C MET A 929 -29.59 8.13 9.13
N SER A 930 -29.05 9.30 9.49
CA SER A 930 -29.07 9.77 10.89
C SER A 930 -30.49 10.01 11.44
N ASN A 931 -31.47 10.21 10.56
CA ASN A 931 -32.88 10.27 10.93
C ASN A 931 -33.52 8.88 11.05
N PHE A 932 -32.93 7.84 10.45
CA PHE A 932 -33.51 6.50 10.33
C PHE A 932 -33.51 5.75 11.67
N GLN A 933 -32.38 5.69 12.38
CA GLN A 933 -32.32 5.13 13.74
C GLN A 933 -33.28 5.85 14.70
N HIS A 934 -33.42 7.18 14.58
CA HIS A 934 -34.36 7.95 15.40
C HIS A 934 -35.81 7.63 15.05
N ARG A 935 -36.13 7.43 13.76
CA ARG A 935 -37.46 7.06 13.26
C ARG A 935 -37.88 5.65 13.67
N ILE A 936 -36.99 4.65 13.59
CA ILE A 936 -37.23 3.29 14.14
C ILE A 936 -37.61 3.38 15.62
N ARG A 937 -36.86 4.17 16.41
CA ARG A 937 -37.13 4.40 17.84
C ARG A 937 -38.39 5.22 18.13
N SER A 938 -39.06 5.76 17.13
CA SER A 938 -40.33 6.51 17.25
C SER A 938 -41.46 5.96 16.38
N ALA A 939 -41.29 4.79 15.75
CA ALA A 939 -42.27 4.20 14.86
C ALA A 939 -43.50 3.69 15.61
N PRO A 940 -44.65 3.47 14.93
CA PRO A 940 -45.73 2.64 15.44
C PRO A 940 -45.25 1.23 15.84
N SER A 941 -46.08 0.50 16.57
CA SER A 941 -45.71 -0.80 17.14
C SER A 941 -45.26 -1.83 16.07
N PRO A 942 -44.15 -2.56 16.28
CA PRO A 942 -43.73 -3.67 15.42
C PRO A 942 -44.52 -4.98 15.68
N PHE A 943 -45.59 -4.93 16.47
CA PHE A 943 -46.40 -6.08 16.87
C PHE A 943 -47.80 -6.03 16.22
N PRO A 944 -48.30 -7.14 15.64
CA PRO A 944 -49.65 -7.22 15.06
C PRO A 944 -50.80 -6.92 16.05
N SER A 945 -50.53 -6.90 17.35
CA SER A 945 -51.49 -6.66 18.44
C SER A 945 -51.57 -5.21 18.92
N GLY A 946 -50.75 -4.29 18.38
CA GLY A 946 -50.73 -2.88 18.78
C GLY A 946 -50.09 -2.58 20.15
N GLN A 947 -49.52 -3.58 20.84
CA GLN A 947 -48.76 -3.37 22.08
C GLN A 947 -47.51 -2.51 21.82
N LYS A 948 -47.24 -1.49 22.64
CA LYS A 948 -46.00 -0.70 22.50
C LYS A 948 -44.78 -1.55 22.87
N LEU A 949 -43.70 -1.43 22.09
CA LEU A 949 -42.40 -2.03 22.41
C LEU A 949 -41.80 -1.36 23.66
N THR A 950 -41.86 -2.05 24.80
CA THR A 950 -41.23 -1.63 26.06
C THR A 950 -39.87 -2.32 26.21
N LEU A 951 -38.79 -1.60 25.92
CA LEU A 951 -37.42 -2.08 26.12
C LEU A 951 -37.04 -2.04 27.61
N PRO A 952 -36.23 -2.99 28.13
CA PRO A 952 -35.72 -2.95 29.50
C PRO A 952 -34.94 -1.67 29.83
N LYS A 953 -35.03 -1.21 31.10
CA LYS A 953 -34.29 -0.04 31.61
C LYS A 953 -32.76 -0.22 31.56
N GLU A 954 -32.29 -1.46 31.69
CA GLU A 954 -30.92 -1.86 31.38
C GLU A 954 -30.93 -3.00 30.36
N ARG A 955 -30.11 -2.88 29.32
CA ARG A 955 -29.85 -3.92 28.32
C ARG A 955 -28.52 -3.65 27.62
N TRP A 956 -27.97 -4.69 27.00
CA TRP A 956 -26.96 -4.55 25.97
C TRP A 956 -27.65 -4.52 24.59
N GLU A 957 -27.34 -3.52 23.76
CA GLU A 957 -27.83 -3.42 22.39
C GLU A 957 -26.66 -3.60 21.43
N LEU A 958 -26.74 -4.60 20.54
CA LEU A 958 -25.76 -4.78 19.46
C LEU A 958 -26.09 -3.77 18.36
N GLU A 959 -25.36 -2.67 18.38
CA GLU A 959 -25.45 -1.62 17.37
C GLU A 959 -24.83 -2.10 16.04
N ALA A 960 -23.79 -2.94 16.13
CA ALA A 960 -22.91 -3.16 14.99
C ALA A 960 -21.98 -4.38 15.10
N LEU A 961 -21.72 -5.04 13.97
CA LEU A 961 -20.78 -6.16 13.83
C LEU A 961 -20.07 -6.13 12.45
N TYR A 962 -18.74 -6.18 12.43
CA TYR A 962 -17.89 -6.24 11.24
C TYR A 962 -16.94 -7.45 11.28
N ILE A 963 -16.74 -8.10 10.12
CA ILE A 963 -15.72 -9.12 9.88
C ILE A 963 -15.07 -8.83 8.52
N ALA A 964 -13.75 -8.61 8.47
CA ALA A 964 -13.03 -8.36 7.22
C ALA A 964 -13.10 -9.55 6.22
N PRO A 965 -13.14 -9.33 4.90
CA PRO A 965 -13.47 -10.35 3.89
C PRO A 965 -12.68 -11.66 4.00
N GLN A 966 -11.38 -11.58 4.27
CA GLN A 966 -10.48 -12.73 4.41
C GLN A 966 -10.77 -13.63 5.63
N TYR A 967 -11.61 -13.17 6.58
CA TYR A 967 -12.07 -13.92 7.74
C TYR A 967 -13.56 -14.30 7.68
N GLN A 968 -14.30 -13.89 6.64
CA GLN A 968 -15.72 -14.22 6.49
C GLN A 968 -15.92 -15.72 6.22
N ARG A 969 -17.05 -16.25 6.69
CA ARG A 969 -17.44 -17.68 6.63
C ARG A 969 -16.46 -18.67 7.31
N LYS A 970 -15.50 -18.19 8.12
CA LYS A 970 -14.55 -19.02 8.90
C LYS A 970 -14.92 -19.16 10.39
N GLY A 971 -16.14 -18.81 10.80
CA GLY A 971 -16.64 -18.96 12.18
C GLY A 971 -16.55 -17.71 13.06
N TYR A 972 -15.53 -16.86 12.90
CA TYR A 972 -15.23 -15.71 13.77
C TYR A 972 -16.40 -14.75 14.06
N GLY A 973 -17.36 -14.59 13.13
CA GLY A 973 -18.55 -13.76 13.35
C GLY A 973 -19.52 -14.31 14.40
N MET A 974 -19.57 -15.64 14.59
CA MET A 974 -20.36 -16.29 15.64
C MET A 974 -19.61 -16.27 16.97
N GLU A 975 -18.29 -16.46 16.96
CA GLU A 975 -17.41 -16.34 18.13
C GLU A 975 -17.49 -14.94 18.75
N ALA A 976 -17.44 -13.90 17.91
CA ALA A 976 -17.67 -12.51 18.27
C ALA A 976 -19.04 -12.29 18.95
N LEU A 977 -20.12 -12.83 18.35
CA LEU A 977 -21.48 -12.72 18.89
C LEU A 977 -21.62 -13.45 20.24
N ASN A 978 -21.02 -14.63 20.37
CA ASN A 978 -21.02 -15.44 21.58
C ASN A 978 -20.31 -14.73 22.75
N TRP A 979 -19.23 -13.99 22.52
CA TRP A 979 -18.61 -13.16 23.57
C TRP A 979 -19.56 -12.09 24.12
N GLY A 980 -20.34 -11.44 23.24
CA GLY A 980 -21.36 -10.47 23.65
C GLY A 980 -22.46 -11.11 24.50
N ILE A 981 -22.93 -12.29 24.09
CA ILE A 981 -23.89 -13.12 24.83
C ILE A 981 -23.33 -13.51 26.21
N GLU A 982 -22.09 -14.03 26.28
CA GLU A 982 -21.45 -14.38 27.54
C GLU A 982 -21.29 -13.20 28.48
N THR A 983 -20.96 -12.03 27.95
CA THR A 983 -20.76 -10.81 28.74
C THR A 983 -22.08 -10.36 29.35
N ALA A 984 -23.16 -10.36 28.57
CA ALA A 984 -24.50 -10.07 29.08
C ALA A 984 -25.02 -11.13 30.07
N LYS A 985 -24.70 -12.41 29.86
CA LYS A 985 -24.98 -13.51 30.81
C LYS A 985 -24.21 -13.36 32.12
N LYS A 986 -22.97 -12.86 32.10
CA LYS A 986 -22.18 -12.54 33.31
C LYS A 986 -22.72 -11.33 34.06
N GLU A 987 -23.27 -10.34 33.36
CA GLU A 987 -23.90 -9.15 33.97
C GLU A 987 -25.39 -9.34 34.35
N GLY A 988 -26.04 -10.41 33.90
CA GLY A 988 -27.45 -10.71 34.18
C GLY A 988 -28.45 -9.83 33.41
N VAL A 989 -28.15 -9.48 32.16
CA VAL A 989 -28.94 -8.52 31.35
C VAL A 989 -29.28 -9.09 29.96
N GLU A 990 -30.42 -8.69 29.37
CA GLU A 990 -30.78 -9.09 28.00
C GLU A 990 -29.88 -8.43 26.93
N VAL A 991 -29.65 -9.15 25.82
CA VAL A 991 -29.04 -8.61 24.59
C VAL A 991 -30.12 -8.35 23.53
N TRP A 992 -30.07 -7.20 22.87
CA TRP A 992 -31.04 -6.82 21.83
C TRP A 992 -30.34 -6.53 20.50
N VAL A 993 -30.97 -6.95 19.40
CA VAL A 993 -30.46 -6.88 18.01
C VAL A 993 -31.56 -6.37 17.08
N TRP A 994 -31.19 -5.51 16.14
CA TRP A 994 -32.03 -5.15 14.99
C TRP A 994 -31.43 -5.81 13.74
N SER A 995 -32.19 -6.65 13.02
CA SER A 995 -31.66 -7.52 11.96
C SER A 995 -32.46 -7.41 10.66
N SER A 996 -31.82 -7.58 9.51
CA SER A 996 -32.53 -7.66 8.21
C SER A 996 -33.17 -9.04 8.01
N ASN A 997 -34.08 -9.16 7.05
CA ASN A 997 -34.63 -10.46 6.59
C ASN A 997 -33.52 -11.51 6.34
N VAL A 998 -32.40 -11.11 5.72
CA VAL A 998 -31.24 -11.97 5.43
C VAL A 998 -30.43 -12.28 6.69
N GLY A 999 -30.23 -11.29 7.57
CA GLY A 999 -29.46 -11.45 8.80
C GLY A 999 -30.14 -12.32 9.86
N ARG A 1000 -31.48 -12.33 9.91
CA ARG A 1000 -32.30 -12.97 10.95
C ARG A 1000 -31.82 -14.38 11.34
N LYS A 1001 -31.63 -15.28 10.36
CA LYS A 1001 -31.26 -16.69 10.59
C LYS A 1001 -29.94 -16.87 11.34
N LEU A 1002 -28.99 -15.93 11.19
CA LEU A 1002 -27.72 -15.96 11.93
C LEU A 1002 -27.95 -15.80 13.44
N TYR A 1003 -28.83 -14.88 13.82
CA TYR A 1003 -29.15 -14.58 15.22
C TYR A 1003 -30.08 -15.63 15.82
N GLU A 1004 -31.04 -16.18 15.06
CA GLU A 1004 -31.86 -17.32 15.50
C GLU A 1004 -30.98 -18.54 15.84
N ASN A 1005 -29.97 -18.83 15.02
CA ASN A 1005 -28.98 -19.88 15.29
C ASN A 1005 -28.10 -19.58 16.53
N ALA A 1006 -27.94 -18.32 16.91
CA ALA A 1006 -27.30 -17.89 18.16
C ALA A 1006 -28.26 -17.84 19.37
N GLY A 1007 -29.51 -18.29 19.19
CA GLY A 1007 -30.53 -18.36 20.24
C GLY A 1007 -31.33 -17.07 20.46
N PHE A 1008 -31.26 -16.09 19.55
CA PHE A 1008 -32.12 -14.89 19.64
C PHE A 1008 -33.57 -15.20 19.24
N GLU A 1009 -34.51 -14.74 20.06
CA GLU A 1009 -35.95 -14.77 19.82
C GLU A 1009 -36.38 -13.54 18.99
N GLY A 1010 -37.01 -13.74 17.85
CA GLY A 1010 -37.65 -12.67 17.07
C GLY A 1010 -38.95 -12.21 17.72
N LEU A 1011 -39.10 -10.90 17.94
CA LEU A 1011 -40.23 -10.30 18.65
C LEU A 1011 -41.24 -9.62 17.71
N GLY A 1012 -40.77 -8.99 16.64
CA GLY A 1012 -41.61 -8.23 15.71
C GLY A 1012 -40.88 -7.82 14.43
N ARG A 1013 -41.64 -7.34 13.44
CA ARG A 1013 -41.17 -6.94 12.10
C ARG A 1013 -41.68 -5.53 11.79
N ILE A 1014 -40.79 -4.65 11.31
CA ILE A 1014 -41.13 -3.33 10.77
C ILE A 1014 -40.98 -3.38 9.25
N GLY A 1015 -42.05 -3.05 8.51
CA GLY A 1015 -41.99 -2.88 7.05
C GLY A 1015 -41.41 -1.52 6.68
N PHE A 1016 -40.79 -1.41 5.50
CA PHE A 1016 -40.15 -0.15 5.09
C PHE A 1016 -41.16 1.00 4.90
N GLY A 1017 -42.40 0.69 4.49
CA GLY A 1017 -43.50 1.67 4.38
C GLY A 1017 -43.89 2.32 5.71
N ASP A 1018 -43.81 1.59 6.84
CA ASP A 1018 -44.16 2.11 8.18
C ASP A 1018 -43.15 3.15 8.71
N LEU A 1019 -41.98 3.26 8.07
CA LEU A 1019 -40.92 4.22 8.40
C LEU A 1019 -41.04 5.56 7.64
N LEU A 1020 -41.97 5.63 6.67
CA LEU A 1020 -42.26 6.82 5.88
C LEU A 1020 -43.39 7.64 6.54
N SER A 1021 -43.22 8.97 6.53
CA SER A 1021 -44.14 9.90 7.19
C SER A 1021 -45.40 10.16 6.36
N SER A 1022 -46.51 10.49 7.03
CA SER A 1022 -47.86 10.67 6.46
C SER A 1022 -48.00 11.67 5.29
N ASP A 1023 -46.99 12.49 5.02
CA ASP A 1023 -47.04 13.58 4.05
C ASP A 1023 -46.80 13.12 2.59
N THR A 1024 -46.32 11.89 2.36
CA THR A 1024 -46.18 11.28 1.02
C THR A 1024 -47.36 10.39 0.62
N LYS A 1025 -48.41 10.32 1.45
CA LYS A 1025 -49.48 9.31 1.34
C LYS A 1025 -50.54 9.62 0.28
N LYS A 1026 -50.12 9.90 -0.98
CA LYS A 1026 -51.03 10.43 -2.01
C LYS A 1026 -50.82 10.06 -3.49
N GLU A 1027 -49.79 9.30 -3.86
CA GLU A 1027 -49.56 8.89 -5.26
C GLU A 1027 -49.25 7.39 -5.45
N GLU A 1028 -49.40 6.56 -4.41
CA GLU A 1028 -49.19 5.10 -4.47
C GLU A 1028 -50.36 4.36 -3.78
N ASP A 1029 -51.40 4.03 -4.56
CA ASP A 1029 -52.51 3.12 -4.20
C ASP A 1029 -52.51 1.83 -5.08
N ASP A 1030 -51.45 1.62 -5.88
CA ASP A 1030 -51.32 0.53 -6.88
C ASP A 1030 -50.03 -0.32 -6.68
N ALA A 1031 -49.50 -0.34 -5.44
CA ALA A 1031 -48.31 -1.12 -5.08
C ALA A 1031 -48.69 -2.56 -4.68
N GLY A 1032 -48.43 -3.53 -5.56
CA GLY A 1032 -48.64 -4.95 -5.30
C GLY A 1032 -47.47 -5.60 -4.54
N GLU A 1033 -47.74 -6.09 -3.33
CA GLU A 1033 -46.97 -7.08 -2.56
C GLU A 1033 -45.41 -6.96 -2.58
N ASP A 1034 -44.88 -5.78 -2.21
CA ASP A 1034 -43.45 -5.59 -1.89
C ASP A 1034 -43.02 -6.43 -0.66
N GLU A 1035 -42.47 -7.64 -0.87
CA GLU A 1035 -42.05 -8.52 0.25
C GLU A 1035 -40.61 -8.27 0.77
N GLU A 1036 -39.72 -7.66 -0.01
CA GLU A 1036 -38.27 -7.91 0.17
C GLU A 1036 -37.60 -7.20 1.37
N VAL A 1037 -38.01 -5.98 1.75
CA VAL A 1037 -37.27 -5.14 2.73
C VAL A 1037 -38.03 -4.94 4.05
N ALA A 1038 -37.61 -5.68 5.08
CA ALA A 1038 -38.10 -5.52 6.45
C ALA A 1038 -37.01 -5.70 7.52
N VAL A 1039 -37.20 -5.06 8.68
CA VAL A 1039 -36.30 -5.12 9.85
C VAL A 1039 -36.98 -5.89 10.99
N TRP A 1040 -36.28 -6.87 11.53
CA TRP A 1040 -36.67 -7.68 12.68
C TRP A 1040 -36.10 -7.13 13.98
N VAL A 1041 -36.94 -7.06 15.01
CA VAL A 1041 -36.51 -6.80 16.40
C VAL A 1041 -36.29 -8.14 17.07
N MET A 1042 -35.10 -8.38 17.63
CA MET A 1042 -34.71 -9.66 18.21
C MET A 1042 -34.06 -9.47 19.59
N ARG A 1043 -34.26 -10.41 20.51
CA ARG A 1043 -33.64 -10.42 21.84
C ARG A 1043 -32.97 -11.76 22.16
N TRP A 1044 -32.00 -11.76 23.05
CA TRP A 1044 -31.44 -12.95 23.68
C TRP A 1044 -31.52 -12.80 25.20
N ARG A 1045 -31.91 -13.88 25.88
CA ARG A 1045 -32.04 -13.98 27.34
C ARG A 1045 -31.61 -15.36 27.82
N ASP A 1046 -31.01 -15.44 29.00
CA ASP A 1046 -30.62 -16.71 29.58
C ASP A 1046 -31.84 -17.47 30.13
N LYS A 1047 -32.12 -18.65 29.55
CA LYS A 1047 -33.30 -19.45 29.93
C LYS A 1047 -33.15 -20.17 31.27
N GLY A 1048 -31.96 -20.12 31.87
CA GLY A 1048 -31.68 -20.70 33.19
C GLY A 1048 -32.33 -20.00 34.39
N GLN A 1049 -32.79 -18.75 34.26
CA GLN A 1049 -33.34 -17.96 35.38
C GLN A 1049 -34.86 -18.10 35.59
N GLU A 1050 -35.60 -18.70 34.64
CA GLU A 1050 -37.08 -18.81 34.73
C GLU A 1050 -37.58 -19.69 35.87
N SER A 1051 -36.69 -20.45 36.53
CA SER A 1051 -36.97 -21.26 37.72
C SER A 1051 -36.81 -20.51 39.05
N GLN A 1052 -36.33 -19.26 39.06
CA GLN A 1052 -36.21 -18.42 40.27
C GLN A 1052 -37.17 -17.21 40.32
N GLU A 1053 -37.67 -16.74 39.17
CA GLU A 1053 -38.70 -15.66 39.14
C GLU A 1053 -40.15 -16.20 39.09
N ARG A 1054 -40.34 -17.51 39.21
CA ARG A 1054 -41.65 -18.20 39.27
C ARG A 1054 -41.84 -19.07 40.51
N SER A 1055 -40.98 -18.91 41.51
CA SER A 1055 -41.02 -19.62 42.81
C SER A 1055 -41.33 -18.67 43.96
#